data_AF-A0A5N4AF60-F1
#
_entry.id   AF-A0A5N4AF60-F1
#
_cell.length_a   1.000
_cell.length_b   1.000
_cell.length_c   1.000
_cell.angle_alpha   90.00
_cell.angle_beta   90.00
_cell.angle_gamma   90.00
#
_symmetry.space_group_name_H-M   'P 1'
#
loop_
_entity.id
_entity.type
_entity.pdbx_description
1 polymer ?
#
loop_
_entity_poly.entity_id
_entity_poly.type
_entity_poly.pdbx_seq_one_letter_code
_entity_poly.pdbx_strand_id
1 'polypeptide(L)'
;MFNFNIGVLGHVDSGKTSLSKALSEIASTAAFDKNPQSQERGITLDLGFSSFTIEAPGHIQSVRPDVERIQCTLVDCPGHASLIRTIIGGAQIIDLILLVVDVTKGIQTQTAECLVIGEITCKHLIVVLSKIDLLEESKRAANIEKMTKKLKVVLKTTTFANSPIVATSCSKHSDSFGIADLLNKISETIFNPVRSVNDPFLFAIDHCFAIKGKGTVLTGTVLQGSIKVDDVIELPGLSASKKVKSMQMFKQSVTAATAGDRLGICVTQFDPKLIERGIACAPGVANFAYCAVISVNKIRYFKGEVSSKAKFHITIGYETVLATITSFSSRGNFSFEDQFQYNEVLGGEEDGVQQQYLLLQFERPVLVVDGCKVIGSKLDMDAHGSNCRIAFWGVLLSYSHHKDYKENYLSNLKIYKQKTKTGTVERLVNINTVIVKNLFKKETDLSYFVNLRVTLSTGEVGVIESSFGQSGKVKVHIPDGLKDDSQTLLKRNSSSTSEKTVDDKVIIKDYTTPTHPVGMFGKIANKRGSVLLDVETSTGKNVIRHSDQIRVIEKNNNNRNSLLVSTWNKNDEEVKVEVDKSPSTSQVVPDLTDKTVCVDVDNGPNSLRNDEKSSMEEMLEDYQRETVEKTIPKSYSEVPGPRSLPIVGNTWRFAPVIGQYQISDLDKLMWSLFETYGKIVKVSGLIGHPDLLFVYDGDEIKKVFRGEEEMPRRPSMPSLHYYKEILRKDFFDGNAGVIGIHGPKWDEFRKQVQQIVLPPSTARKYIQPLNVIAGEFLERMEESLDENKELPDKFLYEIYKWALESVARVSLDTRLGCLDRNLNENSESQRIINSINTFFWNVSEVELKMPIWRFYKNKAFTKYIGALEDFRTLCMKYITRTVENISSRSAIDKQEEDISIVERIFLKTGNSKVAAVLALDLLLVGVDTTSIALASTLYQLSQNQDKQQKVYEELCSILPEAGSAIDSNAQENLHYLKACIKETLRMYPVIIGNGRSLSNDTVIGGYMVPKGTHIIFPHLVVSNIEEYFDQPHKFVPERWLKTEMAGCPIQHKKIHPFVTLPFGYGRRACLGRRFAEMELQILLAKIFRKYKVEYNYGSLTYEITPTYVPKEPLKFKLTLR
;
A
#
# COMPACT_ATOMS: atom_id res chain seq x y z
N MET A 1 -16.43 -34.45 25.99
CA MET A 1 -16.63 -33.76 24.69
C MET A 1 -15.35 -33.02 24.34
N PHE A 2 -14.91 -33.07 23.09
CA PHE A 2 -13.63 -32.51 22.62
C PHE A 2 -13.90 -31.47 21.51
N ASN A 3 -13.25 -30.29 21.55
CA ASN A 3 -13.41 -29.26 20.52
C ASN A 3 -12.33 -29.36 19.43
N PHE A 4 -12.75 -29.30 18.17
CA PHE A 4 -11.89 -29.36 16.99
C PHE A 4 -12.22 -28.21 16.04
N ASN A 5 -11.22 -27.39 15.66
CA ASN A 5 -11.46 -26.18 14.90
C ASN A 5 -11.23 -26.41 13.39
N ILE A 6 -12.27 -26.18 12.59
CA ILE A 6 -12.28 -26.38 11.15
C ILE A 6 -12.42 -25.03 10.44
N GLY A 7 -11.43 -24.64 9.65
CA GLY A 7 -11.44 -23.40 8.89
C GLY A 7 -12.12 -23.56 7.54
N VAL A 8 -13.01 -22.63 7.18
CA VAL A 8 -13.62 -22.59 5.84
C VAL A 8 -12.97 -21.45 5.05
N LEU A 9 -12.10 -21.79 4.11
CA LEU A 9 -11.28 -20.84 3.34
C LEU A 9 -11.57 -20.98 1.84
N GLY A 10 -11.29 -19.94 1.05
CA GLY A 10 -11.57 -19.92 -0.38
C GLY A 10 -11.91 -18.54 -0.94
N HIS A 11 -12.00 -18.44 -2.27
CA HIS A 11 -12.25 -17.18 -2.98
C HIS A 11 -13.58 -16.50 -2.59
N VAL A 12 -13.75 -15.22 -2.92
CA VAL A 12 -15.04 -14.51 -2.81
C VAL A 12 -16.11 -15.31 -3.57
N ASP A 13 -17.32 -15.41 -3.01
CA ASP A 13 -18.45 -16.11 -3.61
C ASP A 13 -18.23 -17.60 -3.94
N SER A 14 -17.21 -18.25 -3.38
CA SER A 14 -17.03 -19.71 -3.51
C SER A 14 -18.08 -20.53 -2.75
N GLY A 15 -18.91 -19.91 -1.90
CA GLY A 15 -19.96 -20.60 -1.13
C GLY A 15 -19.56 -21.00 0.29
N LYS A 16 -18.51 -20.39 0.86
CA LYS A 16 -18.05 -20.64 2.25
C LYS A 16 -19.15 -20.51 3.30
N THR A 17 -19.81 -19.35 3.38
CA THR A 17 -20.90 -19.12 4.34
C THR A 17 -22.07 -20.09 4.15
N SER A 18 -22.42 -20.40 2.90
CA SER A 18 -23.48 -21.37 2.58
C SER A 18 -23.12 -22.77 3.08
N LEU A 19 -21.86 -23.19 2.90
CA LEU A 19 -21.35 -24.46 3.40
C LEU A 19 -21.33 -24.48 4.93
N SER A 20 -20.81 -23.42 5.57
CA SER A 20 -20.80 -23.28 7.03
C SER A 20 -22.22 -23.41 7.58
N LYS A 21 -23.20 -22.74 6.96
CA LYS A 21 -24.60 -22.80 7.36
C LYS A 21 -25.21 -24.19 7.16
N ALA A 22 -24.87 -24.90 6.09
CA ALA A 22 -25.36 -26.25 5.82
C ALA A 22 -24.82 -27.29 6.83
N LEU A 23 -23.60 -27.08 7.34
CA LEU A 23 -22.98 -27.98 8.32
C LEU A 23 -23.38 -27.69 9.77
N SER A 24 -23.79 -26.46 10.09
CA SER A 24 -23.91 -26.00 11.48
C SER A 24 -25.20 -26.41 12.18
N GLU A 25 -25.09 -26.81 13.45
CA GLU A 25 -26.21 -26.99 14.40
C GLU A 25 -26.40 -25.76 15.29
N ILE A 26 -25.28 -25.15 15.73
CA ILE A 26 -25.26 -24.03 16.68
C ILE A 26 -24.50 -22.84 16.08
N ALA A 27 -25.12 -21.66 16.12
CA ALA A 27 -24.46 -20.40 15.77
C ALA A 27 -23.78 -19.76 17.01
N SER A 28 -22.58 -19.19 16.82
CA SER A 28 -21.85 -18.42 17.83
C SER A 28 -21.68 -16.95 17.38
N THR A 29 -20.58 -16.29 17.74
CA THR A 29 -20.28 -14.90 17.40
C THR A 29 -20.07 -14.70 15.89
N ALA A 30 -20.64 -13.63 15.32
CA ALA A 30 -20.52 -13.22 13.92
C ALA A 30 -20.87 -14.29 12.86
N ALA A 31 -21.56 -15.37 13.26
CA ALA A 31 -21.94 -16.46 12.36
C ALA A 31 -22.87 -15.99 11.22
N PHE A 32 -22.69 -16.58 10.04
CA PHE A 32 -23.59 -16.46 8.89
C PHE A 32 -23.85 -15.02 8.44
N ASP A 33 -22.80 -14.19 8.49
CA ASP A 33 -22.83 -12.80 8.03
C ASP A 33 -23.96 -11.97 8.69
N LYS A 34 -24.30 -12.24 9.96
CA LYS A 34 -25.37 -11.54 10.69
C LYS A 34 -25.13 -10.04 10.90
N ASN A 35 -23.89 -9.58 10.79
CA ASN A 35 -23.55 -8.16 10.94
C ASN A 35 -24.16 -7.36 9.76
N PRO A 36 -24.91 -6.26 10.00
CA PRO A 36 -25.51 -5.44 8.96
C PRO A 36 -24.54 -5.03 7.85
N GLN A 37 -23.26 -4.76 8.18
CA GLN A 37 -22.25 -4.40 7.18
C GLN A 37 -21.84 -5.56 6.27
N SER A 38 -21.87 -6.81 6.78
CA SER A 38 -21.61 -8.01 5.95
C SER A 38 -22.79 -8.30 5.03
N GLN A 39 -24.03 -8.05 5.50
CA GLN A 39 -25.26 -8.17 4.71
C GLN A 39 -25.31 -7.12 3.59
N GLU A 40 -25.08 -5.85 3.92
CA GLU A 40 -25.08 -4.72 2.96
C GLU A 40 -24.04 -4.89 1.84
N ARG A 41 -22.93 -5.59 2.12
CA ARG A 41 -21.86 -5.82 1.15
C ARG A 41 -21.93 -7.19 0.46
N GLY A 42 -22.83 -8.07 0.88
CA GLY A 42 -22.93 -9.44 0.39
C GLY A 42 -21.66 -10.28 0.57
N ILE A 43 -20.78 -9.93 1.51
CA ILE A 43 -19.51 -10.63 1.76
C ILE A 43 -19.24 -10.77 3.26
N THR A 44 -18.58 -11.86 3.64
CA THR A 44 -18.04 -12.06 4.99
C THR A 44 -16.92 -11.06 5.26
N LEU A 45 -17.09 -10.20 6.27
CA LEU A 45 -16.12 -9.17 6.68
C LEU A 45 -15.27 -9.58 7.89
N ASP A 46 -15.77 -10.50 8.71
CA ASP A 46 -15.18 -10.98 9.96
C ASP A 46 -15.13 -12.52 9.98
N LEU A 47 -14.37 -13.11 10.90
CA LEU A 47 -14.42 -14.54 11.21
C LEU A 47 -15.79 -14.89 11.79
N GLY A 48 -16.56 -15.70 11.06
CA GLY A 48 -17.83 -16.24 11.53
C GLY A 48 -17.63 -17.55 12.27
N PHE A 49 -18.24 -17.70 13.45
CA PHE A 49 -18.09 -18.91 14.26
C PHE A 49 -19.39 -19.67 14.42
N SER A 50 -19.36 -20.96 14.13
CA SER A 50 -20.49 -21.87 14.27
C SER A 50 -19.99 -23.26 14.65
N SER A 51 -20.88 -24.18 15.01
CA SER A 51 -20.47 -25.54 15.36
C SER A 51 -21.52 -26.59 15.04
N PHE A 52 -21.06 -27.83 14.93
CA PHE A 52 -21.86 -29.04 14.86
C PHE A 52 -21.17 -30.16 15.63
N THR A 53 -21.91 -31.21 15.99
CA THR A 53 -21.38 -32.32 16.77
C THR A 53 -21.33 -33.58 15.93
N ILE A 54 -20.27 -34.37 16.07
CA ILE A 54 -20.18 -35.73 15.53
C ILE A 54 -19.83 -36.72 16.63
N GLU A 55 -20.16 -37.99 16.42
CA GLU A 55 -19.64 -39.08 17.26
C GLU A 55 -18.14 -39.21 17.06
N ALA A 56 -17.41 -39.48 18.14
CA ALA A 56 -15.97 -39.65 18.07
C ALA A 56 -15.64 -40.91 17.24
N PRO A 57 -14.88 -40.80 16.13
CA PRO A 57 -14.54 -41.95 15.32
C PRO A 57 -13.56 -42.88 16.07
N GLY A 58 -13.54 -44.17 15.70
CA GLY A 58 -12.83 -45.21 16.44
C GLY A 58 -11.34 -44.93 16.66
N HIS A 59 -10.66 -44.30 15.69
CA HIS A 59 -9.25 -43.92 15.83
C HIS A 59 -9.03 -42.79 16.86
N ILE A 60 -10.00 -41.91 17.07
CA ILE A 60 -9.93 -40.92 18.14
C ILE A 60 -10.23 -41.58 19.48
N GLN A 61 -11.26 -42.44 19.56
CA GLN A 61 -11.60 -43.17 20.79
C GLN A 61 -10.43 -44.04 21.29
N SER A 62 -9.62 -44.60 20.38
CA SER A 62 -8.43 -45.36 20.76
C SER A 62 -7.35 -44.53 21.47
N VAL A 63 -7.26 -43.23 21.16
CA VAL A 63 -6.28 -42.31 21.76
C VAL A 63 -6.89 -41.55 22.94
N ARG A 64 -8.21 -41.32 22.90
CA ARG A 64 -9.01 -40.56 23.87
C ARG A 64 -10.29 -41.33 24.22
N PRO A 65 -10.19 -42.38 25.06
CA PRO A 65 -11.35 -43.19 25.44
C PRO A 65 -12.41 -42.39 26.21
N ASP A 66 -12.01 -41.26 26.81
CA ASP A 66 -12.85 -40.32 27.54
C ASP A 66 -13.74 -39.45 26.64
N VAL A 67 -13.55 -39.51 25.31
CA VAL A 67 -14.23 -38.64 24.34
C VAL A 67 -15.24 -39.45 23.52
N GLU A 68 -16.52 -39.31 23.87
CA GLU A 68 -17.62 -39.92 23.10
C GLU A 68 -18.06 -39.07 21.90
N ARG A 69 -17.99 -37.74 22.02
CA ARG A 69 -18.44 -36.77 21.02
C ARG A 69 -17.44 -35.66 20.77
N ILE A 70 -17.34 -35.23 19.52
CA ILE A 70 -16.47 -34.16 19.05
C ILE A 70 -17.33 -32.98 18.59
N GLN A 71 -17.07 -31.81 19.14
CA GLN A 71 -17.64 -30.55 18.68
C GLN A 71 -16.72 -29.95 17.62
N CYS A 72 -17.21 -29.87 16.39
CA CYS A 72 -16.51 -29.25 15.28
C CYS A 72 -16.88 -27.77 15.24
N THR A 73 -15.95 -26.90 15.62
CA THR A 73 -16.12 -25.44 15.52
C THR A 73 -15.68 -24.97 14.14
N LEU A 74 -16.62 -24.48 13.35
CA LEU A 74 -16.38 -23.89 12.04
C LEU A 74 -15.93 -22.43 12.19
N VAL A 75 -14.79 -22.11 11.57
CA VAL A 75 -14.20 -20.77 11.47
C VAL A 75 -14.33 -20.30 10.02
N ASP A 76 -15.41 -19.59 9.74
CA ASP A 76 -15.72 -19.04 8.42
C ASP A 76 -14.86 -17.82 8.11
N CYS A 77 -13.93 -17.96 7.17
CA CYS A 77 -12.97 -16.91 6.87
C CYS A 77 -13.45 -16.01 5.72
N PRO A 78 -13.17 -14.69 5.76
CA PRO A 78 -13.51 -13.79 4.68
C PRO A 78 -12.79 -14.17 3.38
N GLY A 79 -13.46 -14.01 2.23
CA GLY A 79 -12.87 -14.33 0.91
C GLY A 79 -12.21 -13.15 0.19
N HIS A 80 -12.47 -11.91 0.64
CA HIS A 80 -12.07 -10.71 -0.08
C HIS A 80 -10.59 -10.39 0.12
N ALA A 81 -9.88 -10.00 -0.96
CA ALA A 81 -8.42 -9.81 -0.93
C ALA A 81 -7.95 -8.76 0.10
N SER A 82 -8.77 -7.75 0.41
CA SER A 82 -8.45 -6.74 1.43
C SER A 82 -8.48 -7.27 2.86
N LEU A 83 -9.03 -8.46 3.09
CA LEU A 83 -9.25 -9.07 4.41
C LEU A 83 -8.25 -10.18 4.73
N ILE A 84 -7.15 -10.27 3.96
CA ILE A 84 -6.11 -11.28 4.15
C ILE A 84 -5.51 -11.29 5.57
N ARG A 85 -5.47 -10.13 6.25
CA ARG A 85 -5.03 -10.02 7.66
C ARG A 85 -5.94 -10.82 8.58
N THR A 86 -7.24 -10.76 8.36
CA THR A 86 -8.26 -11.51 9.12
C THR A 86 -8.12 -13.01 8.88
N ILE A 87 -7.87 -13.42 7.62
CA ILE A 87 -7.63 -14.83 7.26
C ILE A 87 -6.39 -15.37 7.96
N ILE A 88 -5.29 -14.61 7.99
CA ILE A 88 -4.05 -15.01 8.67
C ILE A 88 -4.29 -15.21 10.17
N GLY A 89 -5.00 -14.28 10.82
CA GLY A 89 -5.34 -14.40 12.24
C GLY A 89 -6.20 -15.63 12.53
N GLY A 90 -7.24 -15.87 11.71
CA GLY A 90 -8.11 -17.05 11.85
C GLY A 90 -7.39 -18.37 11.56
N ALA A 91 -6.45 -18.39 10.62
CA ALA A 91 -5.72 -19.62 10.27
C ALA A 91 -4.86 -20.18 11.42
N GLN A 92 -4.49 -19.36 12.41
CA GLN A 92 -3.71 -19.80 13.56
C GLN A 92 -4.49 -20.65 14.56
N ILE A 93 -5.82 -20.56 14.55
CA ILE A 93 -6.69 -21.33 15.46
C ILE A 93 -7.26 -22.60 14.83
N ILE A 94 -6.98 -22.84 13.54
CA ILE A 94 -7.58 -23.90 12.73
C ILE A 94 -6.70 -25.16 12.77
N ASP A 95 -7.34 -26.33 12.95
CA ASP A 95 -6.67 -27.65 12.90
C ASP A 95 -6.79 -28.31 11.51
N LEU A 96 -7.91 -28.07 10.83
CA LEU A 96 -8.25 -28.62 9.51
C LEU A 96 -8.84 -27.53 8.60
N ILE A 97 -8.37 -27.43 7.36
CA ILE A 97 -8.91 -26.48 6.39
C ILE A 97 -9.87 -27.18 5.42
N LEU A 98 -11.07 -26.62 5.25
CA LEU A 98 -11.95 -26.84 4.11
C LEU A 98 -11.67 -25.75 3.07
N LEU A 99 -10.96 -26.10 2.00
CA LEU A 99 -10.68 -25.17 0.89
C LEU A 99 -11.82 -25.24 -0.12
N VAL A 100 -12.73 -24.27 -0.08
CA VAL A 100 -13.90 -24.19 -0.94
C VAL A 100 -13.52 -23.59 -2.30
N VAL A 101 -13.79 -24.34 -3.36
CA VAL A 101 -13.48 -23.99 -4.74
C VAL A 101 -14.76 -24.08 -5.56
N ASP A 102 -15.14 -22.97 -6.19
CA ASP A 102 -16.25 -22.95 -7.15
C ASP A 102 -15.87 -23.82 -8.36
N VAL A 103 -16.62 -24.91 -8.57
CA VAL A 103 -16.31 -25.90 -9.61
C VAL A 103 -16.33 -25.28 -11.02
N THR A 104 -17.08 -24.20 -11.23
CA THR A 104 -17.19 -23.53 -12.53
C THR A 104 -15.99 -22.62 -12.82
N LYS A 105 -15.34 -22.08 -11.78
CA LYS A 105 -14.23 -21.11 -11.89
C LYS A 105 -12.86 -21.72 -11.62
N GLY A 106 -12.79 -22.79 -10.82
CA GLY A 106 -11.53 -23.41 -10.43
C GLY A 106 -10.68 -22.55 -9.49
N ILE A 107 -9.36 -22.66 -9.61
CA ILE A 107 -8.41 -21.98 -8.73
C ILE A 107 -8.30 -20.50 -9.11
N GLN A 108 -8.56 -19.62 -8.14
CA GLN A 108 -8.44 -18.17 -8.27
C GLN A 108 -7.32 -17.63 -7.35
N THR A 109 -6.94 -16.36 -7.47
CA THR A 109 -5.81 -15.77 -6.73
C THR A 109 -5.88 -16.04 -5.21
N GLN A 110 -7.05 -15.82 -4.60
CA GLN A 110 -7.27 -15.99 -3.16
C GLN A 110 -7.30 -17.47 -2.77
N THR A 111 -7.68 -18.37 -3.68
CA THR A 111 -7.57 -19.82 -3.46
C THR A 111 -6.09 -20.21 -3.29
N ALA A 112 -5.21 -19.66 -4.11
CA ALA A 112 -3.76 -19.88 -3.99
C ALA A 112 -3.19 -19.25 -2.70
N GLU A 113 -3.61 -18.04 -2.33
CA GLU A 113 -3.19 -17.42 -1.06
C GLU A 113 -3.67 -18.23 0.16
N CYS A 114 -4.90 -18.75 0.13
CA CYS A 114 -5.42 -19.63 1.19
C CYS A 114 -4.63 -20.94 1.28
N LEU A 115 -4.20 -21.50 0.14
CA LEU A 115 -3.35 -22.69 0.12
C LEU A 115 -1.99 -22.42 0.78
N VAL A 116 -1.38 -21.26 0.48
CA VAL A 116 -0.13 -20.82 1.13
C VAL A 116 -0.31 -20.64 2.63
N ILE A 117 -1.38 -19.97 3.05
CA ILE A 117 -1.69 -19.80 4.48
C ILE A 117 -1.89 -21.17 5.13
N GLY A 118 -2.56 -22.09 4.44
CA GLY A 118 -2.70 -23.47 4.87
C GLY A 118 -1.35 -24.15 5.09
N GLU A 119 -0.43 -24.08 4.14
CA GLU A 119 0.92 -24.67 4.27
C GLU A 119 1.68 -24.12 5.49
N ILE A 120 1.46 -22.85 5.83
CA ILE A 120 2.11 -22.19 6.98
C ILE A 120 1.47 -22.62 8.30
N THR A 121 0.15 -22.79 8.33
CA THR A 121 -0.63 -22.85 9.57
C THR A 121 -1.15 -24.24 9.92
N CYS A 122 -1.53 -25.04 8.92
CA CYS A 122 -2.27 -26.28 9.09
C CYS A 122 -1.57 -27.48 8.44
N LYS A 123 -1.79 -28.68 9.00
CA LYS A 123 -1.23 -29.93 8.45
C LYS A 123 -2.19 -30.68 7.54
N HIS A 124 -3.49 -30.46 7.70
CA HIS A 124 -4.53 -31.21 6.98
C HIS A 124 -5.48 -30.26 6.25
N LEU A 125 -5.88 -30.68 5.05
CA LEU A 125 -6.76 -29.92 4.16
C LEU A 125 -7.71 -30.87 3.42
N ILE A 126 -8.96 -30.46 3.25
CA ILE A 126 -9.97 -31.07 2.39
C ILE A 126 -10.37 -30.02 1.34
N VAL A 127 -10.33 -30.37 0.06
CA VAL A 127 -10.86 -29.48 -0.98
C VAL A 127 -12.35 -29.77 -1.15
N VAL A 128 -13.16 -28.71 -1.12
CA VAL A 128 -14.60 -28.80 -1.34
C VAL A 128 -14.92 -28.13 -2.67
N LEU A 129 -15.31 -28.93 -3.67
CA LEU A 129 -15.84 -28.42 -4.93
C LEU A 129 -17.30 -28.02 -4.72
N SER A 130 -17.58 -26.73 -4.72
CA SER A 130 -18.92 -26.19 -4.50
C SER A 130 -19.65 -25.91 -5.82
N LYS A 131 -20.96 -25.68 -5.72
CA LYS A 131 -21.85 -25.27 -6.83
C LYS A 131 -21.95 -26.26 -7.98
N ILE A 132 -21.91 -27.56 -7.68
CA ILE A 132 -22.05 -28.61 -8.70
C ILE A 132 -23.43 -28.64 -9.38
N ASP A 133 -24.43 -28.01 -8.75
CA ASP A 133 -25.77 -27.78 -9.29
C ASP A 133 -25.76 -26.86 -10.52
N LEU A 134 -24.80 -25.93 -10.62
CA LEU A 134 -24.64 -25.05 -11.77
C LEU A 134 -24.05 -25.76 -13.01
N LEU A 135 -23.56 -26.99 -12.85
CA LEU A 135 -23.09 -27.80 -13.96
C LEU A 135 -24.27 -28.50 -14.64
N GLU A 136 -24.27 -28.47 -15.97
CA GLU A 136 -25.21 -29.23 -16.81
C GLU A 136 -25.24 -30.70 -16.40
N GLU A 137 -26.42 -31.26 -16.14
CA GLU A 137 -26.60 -32.58 -15.55
C GLU A 137 -25.91 -33.69 -16.36
N SER A 138 -25.98 -33.60 -17.69
CA SER A 138 -25.34 -34.51 -18.64
C SER A 138 -23.80 -34.52 -18.55
N LYS A 139 -23.18 -33.39 -18.19
CA LYS A 139 -21.71 -33.20 -18.17
C LYS A 139 -21.14 -33.04 -16.77
N ARG A 140 -21.97 -33.07 -15.73
CA ARG A 140 -21.59 -32.79 -14.33
C ARG A 140 -20.46 -33.70 -13.85
N ALA A 141 -20.60 -35.01 -14.02
CA ALA A 141 -19.60 -35.98 -13.58
C ALA A 141 -18.23 -35.77 -14.27
N ALA A 142 -18.23 -35.58 -15.60
CA ALA A 142 -17.01 -35.35 -16.38
C ALA A 142 -16.31 -34.03 -15.98
N ASN A 143 -17.07 -32.96 -15.73
CA ASN A 143 -16.52 -31.68 -15.30
C ASN A 143 -15.92 -31.73 -13.89
N ILE A 144 -16.58 -32.43 -12.96
CA ILE A 144 -16.06 -32.68 -11.60
C ILE A 144 -14.75 -33.47 -11.68
N GLU A 145 -14.69 -34.53 -12.49
CA GLU A 145 -13.47 -35.33 -12.66
C GLU A 145 -12.32 -34.51 -13.25
N LYS A 146 -12.60 -33.71 -14.28
CA LYS A 146 -11.63 -32.80 -14.90
C LYS A 146 -11.07 -31.80 -13.89
N MET A 147 -11.92 -31.17 -13.09
CA MET A 147 -11.49 -30.21 -12.06
C MET A 147 -10.69 -30.90 -10.95
N THR A 148 -11.12 -32.09 -10.52
CA THR A 148 -10.43 -32.91 -9.53
C THR A 148 -9.00 -33.25 -9.98
N LYS A 149 -8.82 -33.67 -11.24
CA LYS A 149 -7.49 -33.93 -11.83
C LYS A 149 -6.61 -32.69 -11.81
N LYS A 150 -7.15 -31.52 -12.21
CA LYS A 150 -6.41 -30.24 -12.16
C LYS A 150 -5.96 -29.87 -10.75
N LEU A 151 -6.84 -29.99 -9.76
CA LEU A 151 -6.52 -29.70 -8.36
C LEU A 151 -5.46 -30.64 -7.80
N LYS A 152 -5.54 -31.95 -8.10
CA LYS A 152 -4.50 -32.93 -7.70
C LYS A 152 -3.11 -32.55 -8.23
N VAL A 153 -3.02 -32.07 -9.47
CA VAL A 153 -1.73 -31.61 -10.04
C VAL A 153 -1.15 -30.45 -9.24
N VAL A 154 -1.98 -29.47 -8.86
CA VAL A 154 -1.53 -28.32 -8.07
C VAL A 154 -1.11 -28.74 -6.65
N LEU A 155 -1.95 -29.54 -5.99
CA LEU A 155 -1.69 -30.04 -4.63
C LEU A 155 -0.45 -30.95 -4.56
N LYS A 156 -0.08 -31.65 -5.64
CA LYS A 156 1.13 -32.50 -5.67
C LYS A 156 2.42 -31.74 -5.35
N THR A 157 2.44 -30.43 -5.60
CA THR A 157 3.59 -29.57 -5.29
C THR A 157 3.60 -29.07 -3.84
N THR A 158 2.53 -29.28 -3.08
CA THR A 158 2.37 -28.76 -1.71
C THR A 158 2.42 -29.87 -0.67
N THR A 159 2.38 -29.50 0.61
CA THR A 159 2.24 -30.46 1.73
C THR A 159 0.89 -31.21 1.71
N PHE A 160 -0.04 -30.80 0.85
CA PHE A 160 -1.41 -31.31 0.75
C PHE A 160 -1.62 -32.26 -0.43
N ALA A 161 -0.56 -32.90 -0.94
CA ALA A 161 -0.61 -33.76 -2.11
C ALA A 161 -1.68 -34.87 -2.04
N ASN A 162 -1.95 -35.39 -0.85
CA ASN A 162 -2.89 -36.48 -0.59
C ASN A 162 -4.25 -35.99 -0.03
N SER A 163 -4.54 -34.68 -0.10
CA SER A 163 -5.77 -34.12 0.42
C SER A 163 -7.00 -34.64 -0.34
N PRO A 164 -8.07 -35.05 0.36
CA PRO A 164 -9.31 -35.47 -0.28
C PRO A 164 -10.01 -34.30 -0.97
N ILE A 165 -10.75 -34.62 -2.04
CA ILE A 165 -11.54 -33.67 -2.81
C ILE A 165 -12.98 -34.18 -2.82
N VAL A 166 -13.91 -33.39 -2.29
CA VAL A 166 -15.33 -33.74 -2.16
C VAL A 166 -16.18 -32.73 -2.93
N ALA A 167 -17.17 -33.22 -3.68
CA ALA A 167 -18.07 -32.40 -4.47
C ALA A 167 -19.38 -32.17 -3.72
N THR A 168 -19.83 -30.92 -3.62
CA THR A 168 -21.01 -30.52 -2.83
C THR A 168 -21.82 -29.41 -3.51
N SER A 169 -23.10 -29.31 -3.17
CA SER A 169 -23.94 -28.15 -3.47
C SER A 169 -24.76 -27.75 -2.24
N CYS A 170 -24.76 -26.45 -1.94
CA CYS A 170 -25.51 -25.83 -0.85
C CYS A 170 -26.46 -24.78 -1.44
N SER A 171 -27.57 -25.22 -2.04
CA SER A 171 -28.63 -24.34 -2.55
C SER A 171 -29.76 -24.20 -1.54
N LYS A 172 -30.44 -23.04 -1.55
CA LYS A 172 -31.67 -22.80 -0.76
C LYS A 172 -32.94 -23.36 -1.43
N HIS A 173 -32.84 -23.72 -2.72
CA HIS A 173 -33.98 -24.05 -3.58
C HIS A 173 -33.99 -25.49 -4.09
N SER A 174 -32.96 -26.29 -3.76
CA SER A 174 -32.85 -27.71 -4.12
C SER A 174 -32.28 -28.51 -2.96
N ASP A 175 -32.43 -29.84 -2.98
CA ASP A 175 -31.78 -30.72 -2.01
C ASP A 175 -30.25 -30.52 -2.02
N SER A 176 -29.65 -30.49 -0.83
CA SER A 176 -28.20 -30.38 -0.66
C SER A 176 -27.51 -31.69 -1.06
N PHE A 177 -26.61 -31.63 -2.04
CA PHE A 177 -25.86 -32.79 -2.52
C PHE A 177 -24.48 -32.86 -1.86
N GLY A 178 -24.04 -34.07 -1.48
CA GLY A 178 -22.67 -34.36 -1.05
C GLY A 178 -22.29 -33.91 0.37
N ILE A 179 -23.22 -33.36 1.16
CA ILE A 179 -22.94 -32.94 2.55
C ILE A 179 -22.65 -34.16 3.45
N ALA A 180 -23.36 -35.27 3.27
CA ALA A 180 -23.11 -36.51 4.02
C ALA A 180 -21.70 -37.06 3.72
N ASP A 181 -21.29 -37.07 2.45
CA ASP A 181 -19.95 -37.49 2.04
C ASP A 181 -18.86 -36.58 2.63
N LEU A 182 -19.12 -35.28 2.69
CA LEU A 182 -18.22 -34.32 3.33
C LEU A 182 -18.11 -34.58 4.83
N LEU A 183 -19.21 -34.82 5.54
CA LEU A 183 -19.21 -35.15 6.97
C LEU A 183 -18.45 -36.44 7.26
N ASN A 184 -18.66 -37.47 6.44
CA ASN A 184 -17.89 -38.72 6.52
C ASN A 184 -16.39 -38.47 6.34
N LYS A 185 -16.02 -37.68 5.31
CA LYS A 185 -14.62 -37.35 5.05
C LYS A 185 -13.99 -36.51 6.15
N ILE A 186 -14.74 -35.58 6.75
CA ILE A 186 -14.31 -34.82 7.93
C ILE A 186 -14.04 -35.79 9.08
N SER A 187 -14.98 -36.70 9.38
CA SER A 187 -14.83 -37.70 10.45
C SER A 187 -13.57 -38.56 10.27
N GLU A 188 -13.30 -39.02 9.04
CA GLU A 188 -12.08 -39.78 8.72
C GLU A 188 -10.78 -38.96 8.85
N THR A 189 -10.85 -37.64 8.62
CA THR A 189 -9.66 -36.76 8.58
C THR A 189 -9.34 -36.15 9.94
N ILE A 190 -10.30 -36.11 10.87
CA ILE A 190 -10.08 -35.60 12.23
C ILE A 190 -8.97 -36.40 12.91
N PHE A 191 -8.09 -35.69 13.61
CA PHE A 191 -6.97 -36.24 14.35
C PHE A 191 -6.96 -35.63 15.75
N ASN A 192 -6.17 -36.21 16.66
CA ASN A 192 -5.94 -35.61 17.98
C ASN A 192 -4.79 -34.57 17.88
N PRO A 193 -5.07 -33.25 17.90
CA PRO A 193 -4.04 -32.24 17.83
C PRO A 193 -3.18 -32.24 19.09
N VAL A 194 -1.87 -32.10 18.91
CA VAL A 194 -0.96 -31.90 20.05
C VAL A 194 -1.16 -30.48 20.57
N ARG A 195 -1.74 -30.37 21.76
CA ARG A 195 -2.05 -29.10 22.43
C ARG A 195 -1.11 -28.87 23.60
N SER A 196 -0.56 -27.67 23.69
CA SER A 196 0.26 -27.21 24.81
C SER A 196 -0.59 -26.84 26.02
N VAL A 197 -1.14 -27.81 26.74
CA VAL A 197 -2.05 -27.53 27.88
C VAL A 197 -1.30 -27.04 29.13
N ASN A 198 -0.03 -27.41 29.28
CA ASN A 198 0.80 -27.05 30.43
C ASN A 198 1.56 -25.73 30.25
N ASP A 199 1.55 -25.16 29.05
CA ASP A 199 2.19 -23.86 28.79
C ASP A 199 1.37 -22.73 29.42
N PRO A 200 1.96 -21.53 29.61
CA PRO A 200 1.23 -20.38 30.13
C PRO A 200 0.02 -20.03 29.26
N PHE A 201 -1.09 -19.66 29.91
CA PHE A 201 -2.35 -19.35 29.23
C PHE A 201 -2.17 -18.25 28.17
N LEU A 202 -2.72 -18.50 26.98
CA LEU A 202 -2.78 -17.54 25.87
C LEU A 202 -4.11 -17.67 25.15
N PHE A 203 -4.79 -16.56 24.97
CA PHE A 203 -6.14 -16.49 24.45
C PHE A 203 -6.26 -15.41 23.37
N ALA A 204 -6.67 -15.86 22.19
CA ALA A 204 -6.88 -15.04 21.02
C ALA A 204 -8.30 -14.44 21.07
N ILE A 205 -8.39 -13.13 21.33
CA ILE A 205 -9.67 -12.40 21.44
C ILE A 205 -10.12 -11.97 20.04
N ASP A 206 -11.30 -12.46 19.63
CA ASP A 206 -11.92 -12.05 18.36
C ASP A 206 -12.92 -10.91 18.55
N HIS A 207 -13.63 -10.88 19.68
CA HIS A 207 -14.64 -9.85 19.97
C HIS A 207 -14.68 -9.52 21.48
N CYS A 208 -15.04 -8.28 21.79
CA CYS A 208 -15.22 -7.78 23.15
C CYS A 208 -16.50 -6.96 23.25
N PHE A 209 -17.33 -7.20 24.27
CA PHE A 209 -18.54 -6.42 24.53
C PHE A 209 -18.90 -6.39 26.01
N ALA A 210 -19.55 -5.32 26.46
CA ALA A 210 -19.98 -5.19 27.85
C ALA A 210 -21.39 -5.79 28.05
N ILE A 211 -21.59 -6.46 29.19
CA ILE A 211 -22.91 -6.86 29.68
C ILE A 211 -23.22 -6.06 30.94
N LYS A 212 -24.24 -5.20 30.86
CA LYS A 212 -24.67 -4.34 31.98
C LYS A 212 -24.90 -5.16 33.24
N GLY A 213 -24.21 -4.81 34.32
CA GLY A 213 -24.33 -5.45 35.64
C GLY A 213 -23.52 -6.75 35.82
N LYS A 214 -22.94 -7.34 34.77
CA LYS A 214 -22.11 -8.56 34.89
C LYS A 214 -20.61 -8.27 34.74
N GLY A 215 -20.26 -7.48 33.73
CA GLY A 215 -18.87 -7.16 33.41
C GLY A 215 -18.66 -7.04 31.91
N THR A 216 -17.42 -7.27 31.47
CA THR A 216 -17.05 -7.25 30.05
C THR A 216 -16.74 -8.67 29.59
N VAL A 217 -17.27 -9.08 28.44
CA VAL A 217 -17.11 -10.41 27.87
C VAL A 217 -16.11 -10.36 26.72
N LEU A 218 -15.11 -11.24 26.79
CA LEU A 218 -14.13 -11.51 25.76
C LEU A 218 -14.48 -12.83 25.10
N THR A 219 -14.76 -12.85 23.79
CA THR A 219 -14.94 -14.11 23.06
C THR A 219 -13.73 -14.41 22.19
N GLY A 220 -13.31 -15.66 22.17
CA GLY A 220 -12.04 -16.03 21.55
C GLY A 220 -11.71 -17.51 21.67
N THR A 221 -10.49 -17.86 21.28
CA THR A 221 -9.98 -19.25 21.29
C THR A 221 -8.72 -19.35 22.13
N VAL A 222 -8.60 -20.39 22.96
CA VAL A 222 -7.39 -20.67 23.73
C VAL A 222 -6.32 -21.23 22.80
N LEU A 223 -5.19 -20.54 22.67
CA LEU A 223 -4.07 -20.97 21.83
C LEU A 223 -3.16 -21.97 22.55
N GLN A 224 -2.89 -21.71 23.84
CA GLN A 224 -2.10 -22.57 24.71
C GLN A 224 -2.51 -22.37 26.17
N GLY A 225 -2.11 -23.32 27.01
CA GLY A 225 -2.39 -23.37 28.43
C GLY A 225 -3.81 -23.77 28.76
N SER A 226 -4.19 -23.45 29.99
CA SER A 226 -5.54 -23.65 30.53
C SER A 226 -5.95 -22.45 31.38
N ILE A 227 -7.26 -22.28 31.55
CA ILE A 227 -7.85 -21.21 32.36
C ILE A 227 -9.01 -21.75 33.18
N LYS A 228 -9.17 -21.25 34.39
CA LYS A 228 -10.26 -21.56 35.31
C LYS A 228 -10.98 -20.28 35.73
N VAL A 229 -12.21 -20.46 36.22
CA VAL A 229 -12.91 -19.36 36.91
C VAL A 229 -12.06 -18.93 38.11
N ASP A 230 -12.08 -17.62 38.40
CA ASP A 230 -11.27 -16.94 39.40
C ASP A 230 -9.79 -16.71 39.07
N ASP A 231 -9.27 -17.25 37.97
CA ASP A 231 -7.93 -16.93 37.50
C ASP A 231 -7.79 -15.44 37.12
N VAL A 232 -6.57 -14.95 37.15
CA VAL A 232 -6.22 -13.58 36.73
C VAL A 232 -5.55 -13.64 35.36
N ILE A 233 -6.12 -12.91 34.40
CA ILE A 233 -5.57 -12.76 33.05
C ILE A 233 -5.05 -11.34 32.86
N GLU A 234 -3.97 -11.21 32.13
CA GLU A 234 -3.44 -9.93 31.66
C GLU A 234 -4.04 -9.60 30.29
N LEU A 235 -4.36 -8.32 30.10
CA LEU A 235 -4.69 -7.71 28.82
C LEU A 235 -3.54 -6.75 28.46
N PRO A 236 -2.48 -7.22 27.77
CA PRO A 236 -1.27 -6.44 27.55
C PRO A 236 -1.53 -5.11 26.84
N GLY A 237 -2.46 -5.11 25.88
CA GLY A 237 -2.87 -3.90 25.14
C GLY A 237 -3.49 -2.80 26.01
N LEU A 238 -3.98 -3.14 27.21
CA LEU A 238 -4.49 -2.19 28.20
C LEU A 238 -3.56 -2.02 29.41
N SER A 239 -2.47 -2.79 29.47
CA SER A 239 -1.61 -2.89 30.65
C SER A 239 -2.43 -3.16 31.93
N ALA A 240 -3.43 -4.02 31.83
CA ALA A 240 -4.41 -4.25 32.89
C ALA A 240 -4.57 -5.75 33.18
N SER A 241 -4.60 -6.10 34.46
CA SER A 241 -4.97 -7.44 34.93
C SER A 241 -6.45 -7.48 35.29
N LYS A 242 -7.13 -8.57 34.89
CA LYS A 242 -8.56 -8.76 35.12
C LYS A 242 -8.82 -10.16 35.66
N LYS A 243 -9.72 -10.26 36.65
CA LYS A 243 -10.14 -11.55 37.21
C LYS A 243 -11.27 -12.15 36.37
N VAL A 244 -11.19 -13.44 36.09
CA VAL A 244 -12.22 -14.22 35.41
C VAL A 244 -13.39 -14.48 36.36
N LYS A 245 -14.57 -13.96 36.01
CA LYS A 245 -15.80 -14.12 36.81
C LYS A 245 -16.62 -15.34 36.40
N SER A 246 -16.72 -15.57 35.11
CA SER A 246 -17.46 -16.72 34.55
C SER A 246 -17.01 -17.01 33.14
N MET A 247 -17.24 -18.24 32.68
CA MET A 247 -16.91 -18.67 31.34
C MET A 247 -18.08 -19.45 30.72
N GLN A 248 -18.27 -19.28 29.41
CA GLN A 248 -19.29 -20.00 28.65
C GLN A 248 -18.74 -20.51 27.33
N MET A 249 -19.10 -21.73 26.97
CA MET A 249 -18.77 -22.38 25.70
C MET A 249 -20.08 -22.81 25.03
N PHE A 250 -20.38 -22.30 23.84
CA PHE A 250 -21.60 -22.58 23.07
C PHE A 250 -22.90 -22.59 23.90
N LYS A 251 -23.08 -21.53 24.71
CA LYS A 251 -24.23 -21.29 25.62
C LYS A 251 -24.31 -22.19 26.87
N GLN A 252 -23.28 -23.01 27.13
CA GLN A 252 -23.15 -23.78 28.36
C GLN A 252 -22.10 -23.14 29.27
N SER A 253 -22.38 -23.08 30.58
CA SER A 253 -21.41 -22.58 31.56
C SER A 253 -20.33 -23.61 31.82
N VAL A 254 -19.06 -23.17 31.84
CA VAL A 254 -17.89 -24.03 32.09
C VAL A 254 -17.02 -23.46 33.20
N THR A 255 -16.39 -24.33 33.99
CA THR A 255 -15.50 -23.93 35.10
C THR A 255 -14.03 -23.88 34.72
N ALA A 256 -13.66 -24.56 33.63
CA ALA A 256 -12.31 -24.60 33.08
C ALA A 256 -12.38 -24.70 31.55
N ALA A 257 -11.33 -24.22 30.87
CA ALA A 257 -11.10 -24.40 29.44
C ALA A 257 -9.60 -24.61 29.17
N THR A 258 -9.30 -25.25 28.04
CA THR A 258 -7.93 -25.64 27.65
C THR A 258 -7.63 -25.28 26.20
N ALA A 259 -6.37 -25.35 25.80
CA ALA A 259 -5.92 -25.07 24.44
C ALA A 259 -6.76 -25.78 23.36
N GLY A 260 -7.25 -25.01 22.40
CA GLY A 260 -8.18 -25.42 21.34
C GLY A 260 -9.63 -25.03 21.59
N ASP A 261 -10.01 -24.76 22.83
CA ASP A 261 -11.39 -24.42 23.18
C ASP A 261 -11.76 -22.99 22.76
N ARG A 262 -12.98 -22.84 22.22
CA ARG A 262 -13.60 -21.53 21.97
C ARG A 262 -14.58 -21.19 23.09
N LEU A 263 -14.40 -20.04 23.74
CA LEU A 263 -15.24 -19.63 24.84
C LEU A 263 -15.43 -18.11 24.92
N GLY A 264 -16.46 -17.71 25.67
CA GLY A 264 -16.65 -16.36 26.19
C GLY A 264 -16.19 -16.30 27.64
N ILE A 265 -15.25 -15.40 27.95
CA ILE A 265 -14.74 -15.14 29.29
C ILE A 265 -15.33 -13.81 29.77
N CYS A 266 -16.12 -13.83 30.84
CA CYS A 266 -16.60 -12.63 31.50
C CYS A 266 -15.59 -12.20 32.56
N VAL A 267 -15.14 -10.95 32.50
CA VAL A 267 -14.20 -10.35 33.43
C VAL A 267 -14.77 -9.10 34.10
N THR A 268 -14.06 -8.57 35.09
CA THR A 268 -14.36 -7.26 35.69
C THR A 268 -14.46 -6.17 34.63
N GLN A 269 -15.47 -5.31 34.75
CA GLN A 269 -15.86 -4.35 33.73
C GLN A 269 -14.71 -3.42 33.31
N PHE A 270 -14.64 -3.18 32.01
CA PHE A 270 -13.82 -2.16 31.35
C PHE A 270 -14.50 -1.77 30.03
N ASP A 271 -14.06 -0.66 29.41
CA ASP A 271 -14.65 -0.22 28.15
C ASP A 271 -14.28 -1.18 27.00
N PRO A 272 -15.26 -1.88 26.39
CA PRO A 272 -14.99 -2.80 25.30
C PRO A 272 -14.42 -2.10 24.06
N LYS A 273 -14.62 -0.79 23.88
CA LYS A 273 -14.06 -0.04 22.74
C LYS A 273 -12.53 -0.01 22.72
N LEU A 274 -11.89 -0.30 23.85
CA LEU A 274 -10.43 -0.31 23.95
C LEU A 274 -9.79 -1.58 23.37
N ILE A 275 -10.57 -2.65 23.18
CA ILE A 275 -10.10 -3.92 22.57
C ILE A 275 -11.17 -4.40 21.60
N GLU A 276 -10.92 -4.28 20.29
CA GLU A 276 -11.76 -4.95 19.29
C GLU A 276 -11.30 -6.41 19.08
N ARG A 277 -9.99 -6.59 18.86
CA ARG A 277 -9.27 -7.87 18.80
C ARG A 277 -7.96 -7.75 19.57
N GLY A 278 -7.46 -8.86 20.07
CA GLY A 278 -6.19 -8.85 20.79
C GLY A 278 -5.85 -10.18 21.43
N ILE A 279 -5.01 -10.11 22.46
CA ILE A 279 -4.56 -11.25 23.23
C ILE A 279 -4.90 -11.01 24.71
N ALA A 280 -5.43 -12.03 25.37
CA ALA A 280 -5.34 -12.16 26.82
C ALA A 280 -4.36 -13.29 27.16
N CYS A 281 -3.58 -13.15 28.21
CA CYS A 281 -2.61 -14.18 28.57
C CYS A 281 -2.44 -14.30 30.08
N ALA A 282 -1.73 -15.31 30.54
CA ALA A 282 -1.17 -15.29 31.88
C ALA A 282 -0.19 -14.10 32.00
N PRO A 283 -0.06 -13.50 33.20
CA PRO A 283 0.80 -12.34 33.39
C PRO A 283 2.25 -12.57 32.93
N GLY A 284 2.79 -11.62 32.16
CA GLY A 284 4.20 -11.62 31.69
C GLY A 284 4.51 -12.48 30.45
N VAL A 285 3.51 -13.16 29.88
CA VAL A 285 3.71 -14.05 28.71
C VAL A 285 3.92 -13.28 27.41
N ALA A 286 3.14 -12.22 27.19
CA ALA A 286 3.17 -11.45 25.95
C ALA A 286 3.83 -10.10 26.19
N ASN A 287 4.69 -9.69 25.27
CA ASN A 287 5.48 -8.48 25.44
C ASN A 287 5.61 -7.68 24.15
N PHE A 288 5.82 -6.37 24.27
CA PHE A 288 6.08 -5.53 23.11
C PHE A 288 7.50 -5.72 22.58
N ALA A 289 7.64 -5.90 21.27
CA ALA A 289 8.91 -5.98 20.56
C ALA A 289 9.11 -4.74 19.66
N TYR A 290 10.27 -4.10 19.75
CA TYR A 290 10.69 -3.03 18.82
C TYR A 290 11.51 -3.58 17.64
N CYS A 291 12.19 -4.69 17.86
CA CYS A 291 13.02 -5.38 16.89
C CYS A 291 12.96 -6.89 17.16
N ALA A 292 13.03 -7.71 16.12
CA ALA A 292 12.96 -9.16 16.22
C ALA A 292 13.87 -9.85 15.19
N VAL A 293 14.43 -10.99 15.56
CA VAL A 293 15.07 -11.93 14.64
C VAL A 293 14.14 -13.11 14.43
N ILE A 294 13.92 -13.47 13.15
CA ILE A 294 13.11 -14.62 12.76
C ILE A 294 13.92 -15.60 11.91
N SER A 295 13.62 -16.89 12.03
CA SER A 295 13.89 -17.83 10.94
C SER A 295 13.03 -17.43 9.74
N VAL A 296 13.46 -17.75 8.52
CA VAL A 296 12.69 -17.34 7.34
C VAL A 296 12.64 -18.41 6.27
N ASN A 297 11.45 -18.57 5.70
CA ASN A 297 11.16 -19.36 4.51
C ASN A 297 10.48 -18.45 3.49
N LYS A 298 11.09 -18.31 2.31
CA LYS A 298 10.51 -17.55 1.19
C LYS A 298 9.31 -18.31 0.60
N ILE A 299 8.24 -17.59 0.29
CA ILE A 299 7.09 -18.17 -0.40
C ILE A 299 7.39 -18.29 -1.89
N ARG A 300 7.40 -19.52 -2.40
CA ARG A 300 7.64 -19.84 -3.83
C ARG A 300 6.71 -19.13 -4.83
N TYR A 301 5.48 -18.83 -4.42
CA TYR A 301 4.50 -18.16 -5.27
C TYR A 301 4.66 -16.63 -5.30
N PHE A 302 5.50 -16.08 -4.42
CA PHE A 302 5.85 -14.67 -4.45
C PHE A 302 6.93 -14.42 -5.50
N LYS A 303 6.54 -13.75 -6.57
CA LYS A 303 7.45 -13.42 -7.69
C LYS A 303 8.35 -12.22 -7.40
N GLY A 304 8.06 -11.44 -6.36
CA GLY A 304 8.84 -10.28 -6.00
C GLY A 304 10.18 -10.64 -5.35
N GLU A 305 11.09 -9.68 -5.35
CA GLU A 305 12.34 -9.78 -4.60
C GLU A 305 12.12 -9.43 -3.12
N VAL A 306 12.80 -10.16 -2.22
CA VAL A 306 12.82 -9.87 -0.79
C VAL A 306 14.21 -9.33 -0.45
N SER A 307 14.41 -8.06 -0.77
CA SER A 307 15.70 -7.38 -0.63
C SER A 307 15.88 -6.79 0.77
N SER A 308 17.10 -6.85 1.30
CA SER A 308 17.47 -6.18 2.54
C SER A 308 17.18 -4.68 2.48
N LYS A 309 16.78 -4.10 3.61
CA LYS A 309 16.32 -2.72 3.81
C LYS A 309 14.97 -2.38 3.17
N ALA A 310 14.33 -3.32 2.48
CA ALA A 310 12.95 -3.12 2.04
C ALA A 310 11.96 -3.16 3.21
N LYS A 311 10.81 -2.51 3.03
CA LYS A 311 9.70 -2.55 3.99
C LYS A 311 8.68 -3.60 3.61
N PHE A 312 8.24 -4.39 4.59
CA PHE A 312 7.17 -5.37 4.44
C PHE A 312 6.12 -5.17 5.53
N HIS A 313 4.87 -5.53 5.22
CA HIS A 313 3.84 -5.68 6.24
C HIS A 313 4.11 -6.99 6.96
N ILE A 314 4.45 -6.90 8.24
CA ILE A 314 4.68 -8.05 9.11
C ILE A 314 3.44 -8.29 9.96
N THR A 315 2.87 -9.49 9.83
CA THR A 315 1.72 -9.94 10.61
C THR A 315 2.17 -10.91 11.70
N ILE A 316 1.80 -10.61 12.95
CA ILE A 316 2.04 -11.41 14.14
C ILE A 316 0.72 -11.48 14.92
N GLY A 317 0.16 -12.67 15.08
CA GLY A 317 -1.20 -12.84 15.60
C GLY A 317 -2.22 -12.01 14.80
N TYR A 318 -2.97 -11.15 15.51
CA TYR A 318 -3.94 -10.22 14.90
C TYR A 318 -3.34 -8.86 14.50
N GLU A 319 -2.08 -8.58 14.88
CA GLU A 319 -1.44 -7.32 14.56
C GLU A 319 -0.71 -7.37 13.22
N THR A 320 -0.75 -6.26 12.49
CA THR A 320 0.09 -6.06 11.31
C THR A 320 0.78 -4.71 11.40
N VAL A 321 2.10 -4.71 11.22
CA VAL A 321 2.97 -3.54 11.35
C VAL A 321 3.98 -3.52 10.20
N LEU A 322 4.35 -2.33 9.73
CA LEU A 322 5.45 -2.21 8.77
C LEU A 322 6.78 -2.43 9.48
N ALA A 323 7.64 -3.27 8.90
CA ALA A 323 9.01 -3.45 9.37
C ALA A 323 10.01 -3.30 8.23
N THR A 324 11.17 -2.73 8.54
CA THR A 324 12.34 -2.78 7.65
C THR A 324 13.08 -4.08 7.92
N ILE A 325 13.34 -4.87 6.86
CA ILE A 325 13.98 -6.18 6.98
C ILE A 325 15.47 -6.11 6.70
N THR A 326 16.28 -6.96 7.32
CA THR A 326 17.68 -7.23 6.91
C THR A 326 17.88 -8.73 6.85
N SER A 327 18.30 -9.24 5.69
CA SER A 327 18.57 -10.66 5.49
C SER A 327 20.03 -10.98 5.78
N PHE A 328 20.23 -12.11 6.45
CA PHE A 328 21.54 -12.65 6.77
C PHE A 328 21.47 -14.18 6.91
N SER A 329 22.62 -14.83 6.91
CA SER A 329 22.77 -16.28 6.90
C SER A 329 23.89 -16.75 7.83
N SER A 330 23.79 -18.00 8.29
CA SER A 330 24.87 -18.69 9.03
C SER A 330 24.85 -20.20 8.75
N ARG A 331 25.98 -20.85 9.01
CA ARG A 331 26.14 -22.31 8.99
C ARG A 331 25.82 -22.87 10.39
N GLY A 332 24.55 -22.87 10.77
CA GLY A 332 24.10 -23.39 12.06
C GLY A 332 22.80 -22.78 12.55
N ASN A 333 22.38 -23.21 13.75
CA ASN A 333 21.26 -22.62 14.48
C ASN A 333 21.62 -21.20 14.94
N PHE A 334 20.60 -20.36 15.16
CA PHE A 334 20.81 -18.98 15.58
C PHE A 334 21.41 -18.89 16.99
N SER A 335 22.61 -18.33 17.11
CA SER A 335 23.23 -17.90 18.37
C SER A 335 23.84 -16.50 18.24
N PHE A 336 23.75 -15.68 19.28
CA PHE A 336 24.41 -14.36 19.32
C PHE A 336 25.94 -14.47 19.35
N GLU A 337 26.48 -15.64 19.65
CA GLU A 337 27.93 -15.87 19.65
C GLU A 337 28.49 -15.97 18.23
N ASP A 338 27.66 -16.44 17.29
CA ASP A 338 28.03 -16.70 15.89
C ASP A 338 28.18 -15.42 15.06
N GLN A 339 28.89 -15.54 13.94
CA GLN A 339 28.97 -14.52 12.91
C GLN A 339 28.00 -14.83 11.78
N PHE A 340 27.40 -13.77 11.23
CA PHE A 340 26.37 -13.89 10.20
C PHE A 340 26.76 -13.12 8.94
N GLN A 341 26.63 -13.76 7.79
CA GLN A 341 26.89 -13.11 6.50
C GLN A 341 25.65 -12.31 6.08
N TYR A 342 25.83 -11.03 5.75
CA TYR A 342 24.78 -10.18 5.22
C TYR A 342 24.39 -10.61 3.80
N ASN A 343 23.09 -10.70 3.54
CA ASN A 343 22.53 -11.00 2.23
C ASN A 343 21.84 -9.74 1.67
N GLU A 344 22.12 -9.37 0.41
CA GLU A 344 21.34 -8.30 -0.24
C GLU A 344 19.90 -8.75 -0.52
N VAL A 345 19.69 -10.04 -0.78
CA VAL A 345 18.41 -10.61 -1.20
C VAL A 345 18.22 -11.96 -0.51
N LEU A 346 17.01 -12.23 -0.05
CA LEU A 346 16.63 -13.53 0.50
C LEU A 346 16.60 -14.60 -0.61
N GLY A 347 17.32 -15.70 -0.40
CA GLY A 347 17.38 -16.83 -1.34
C GLY A 347 18.38 -16.70 -2.49
N GLY A 348 19.45 -15.90 -2.35
CA GLY A 348 20.55 -15.89 -3.32
C GLY A 348 21.26 -17.25 -3.44
N GLU A 349 21.70 -17.60 -4.64
CA GLU A 349 22.48 -18.82 -4.94
C GLU A 349 23.89 -18.71 -4.35
N GLU A 350 24.10 -19.28 -3.17
CA GLU A 350 25.42 -19.72 -2.70
C GLU A 350 25.32 -21.20 -2.32
N ASP A 351 26.29 -21.99 -2.78
CA ASP A 351 26.36 -23.44 -2.63
C ASP A 351 26.22 -23.91 -1.16
N GLY A 352 25.09 -24.55 -0.84
CA GLY A 352 24.96 -25.50 0.27
C GLY A 352 24.62 -24.96 1.67
N VAL A 353 23.54 -25.52 2.25
CA VAL A 353 23.23 -25.67 3.70
C VAL A 353 23.48 -24.43 4.59
N GLN A 354 23.10 -23.23 4.14
CA GLN A 354 23.05 -22.06 5.03
C GLN A 354 21.61 -21.77 5.45
N GLN A 355 21.39 -21.67 6.77
CA GLN A 355 20.10 -21.25 7.30
C GLN A 355 19.99 -19.72 7.19
N GLN A 356 18.89 -19.25 6.63
CA GLN A 356 18.64 -17.82 6.45
C GLN A 356 17.75 -17.27 7.56
N TYR A 357 17.98 -16.01 7.88
CA TYR A 357 17.31 -15.27 8.94
C TYR A 357 16.92 -13.87 8.44
N LEU A 358 15.92 -13.27 9.11
CA LEU A 358 15.58 -11.87 8.93
C LEU A 358 15.60 -11.13 10.27
N LEU A 359 16.27 -9.98 10.28
CA LEU A 359 16.11 -8.96 11.30
C LEU A 359 14.95 -8.05 10.89
N LEU A 360 13.92 -7.97 11.72
CA LEU A 360 12.74 -7.15 11.56
C LEU A 360 12.82 -5.95 12.50
N GLN A 361 12.82 -4.75 11.95
CA GLN A 361 12.80 -3.52 12.73
C GLN A 361 11.45 -2.82 12.52
N PHE A 362 10.60 -2.87 13.54
CA PHE A 362 9.22 -2.42 13.46
C PHE A 362 9.11 -0.89 13.55
N GLU A 363 8.22 -0.28 12.76
CA GLU A 363 7.95 1.16 12.83
C GLU A 363 7.24 1.57 14.13
N ARG A 364 6.44 0.66 14.69
CA ARG A 364 5.82 0.76 16.02
C ARG A 364 6.01 -0.57 16.75
N PRO A 365 6.08 -0.60 18.09
CA PRO A 365 6.17 -1.86 18.81
C PRO A 365 4.96 -2.74 18.54
N VAL A 366 5.17 -4.05 18.50
CA VAL A 366 4.14 -5.07 18.26
C VAL A 366 4.17 -6.09 19.39
N LEU A 367 3.00 -6.56 19.81
CA LEU A 367 2.90 -7.60 20.83
C LEU A 367 3.37 -8.94 20.25
N VAL A 368 4.31 -9.59 20.93
CA VAL A 368 4.86 -10.89 20.55
C VAL A 368 4.80 -11.87 21.71
N VAL A 369 4.81 -13.16 21.36
CA VAL A 369 4.98 -14.29 22.27
C VAL A 369 6.13 -15.13 21.73
N ASP A 370 6.90 -15.73 22.62
CA ASP A 370 8.02 -16.60 22.24
C ASP A 370 7.59 -17.68 21.26
N GLY A 371 8.41 -17.89 20.22
CA GLY A 371 8.14 -18.90 19.19
C GLY A 371 6.93 -18.63 18.29
N CYS A 372 6.33 -17.43 18.33
CA CYS A 372 5.20 -17.12 17.46
C CYS A 372 5.58 -17.12 15.97
N LYS A 373 4.62 -17.47 15.11
CA LYS A 373 4.78 -17.42 13.66
C LYS A 373 4.64 -15.97 13.16
N VAL A 374 5.52 -15.61 12.24
CA VAL A 374 5.60 -14.28 11.64
C VAL A 374 5.43 -14.40 10.12
N ILE A 375 4.56 -13.57 9.54
CA ILE A 375 4.30 -13.58 8.09
C ILE A 375 4.63 -12.21 7.51
N GLY A 376 5.47 -12.19 6.47
CA GLY A 376 5.83 -10.99 5.72
C GLY A 376 5.07 -10.90 4.39
N SER A 377 4.40 -9.78 4.15
CA SER A 377 3.55 -9.57 2.97
C SER A 377 3.72 -8.18 2.35
N LYS A 378 3.40 -8.06 1.06
CA LYS A 378 3.29 -6.81 0.31
C LYS A 378 1.83 -6.48 0.04
N LEU A 379 1.14 -6.02 1.08
CA LEU A 379 -0.30 -5.74 1.05
C LEU A 379 -0.68 -4.48 0.26
N ASP A 380 0.31 -3.69 -0.13
CA ASP A 380 0.23 -2.53 -1.02
C ASP A 380 0.14 -2.90 -2.50
N MET A 381 0.39 -4.17 -2.85
CA MET A 381 0.17 -4.69 -4.21
C MET A 381 -1.31 -4.72 -4.57
N ASP A 382 -1.61 -4.63 -5.88
CA ASP A 382 -2.99 -4.67 -6.40
C ASP A 382 -3.72 -5.91 -5.88
N ALA A 383 -4.82 -5.71 -5.15
CA ALA A 383 -5.63 -6.77 -4.56
C ALA A 383 -6.32 -7.66 -5.61
N HIS A 384 -6.40 -7.20 -6.87
CA HIS A 384 -6.90 -7.97 -8.01
C HIS A 384 -5.79 -8.50 -8.92
N GLY A 385 -4.52 -8.31 -8.54
CA GLY A 385 -3.38 -8.86 -9.27
C GLY A 385 -3.36 -10.39 -9.24
N SER A 386 -2.68 -11.00 -10.20
CA SER A 386 -2.51 -12.47 -10.29
C SER A 386 -1.35 -13.00 -9.44
N ASN A 387 -0.58 -12.13 -8.79
CA ASN A 387 0.60 -12.51 -8.00
C ASN A 387 0.25 -12.68 -6.52
N CYS A 388 0.84 -13.70 -5.88
CA CYS A 388 0.75 -13.89 -4.44
C CYS A 388 1.37 -12.69 -3.71
N ARG A 389 0.70 -12.20 -2.66
CA ARG A 389 1.16 -11.04 -1.86
C ARG A 389 1.96 -11.44 -0.62
N ILE A 390 1.92 -12.71 -0.23
CA ILE A 390 2.65 -13.25 0.92
C ILE A 390 4.06 -13.59 0.45
N ALA A 391 5.06 -12.91 1.00
CA ALA A 391 6.44 -12.99 0.51
C ALA A 391 7.28 -14.03 1.24
N PHE A 392 7.12 -14.13 2.55
CA PHE A 392 7.86 -15.07 3.39
C PHE A 392 7.11 -15.33 4.70
N TRP A 393 7.48 -16.40 5.39
CA TRP A 393 7.04 -16.69 6.74
C TRP A 393 8.20 -17.20 7.59
N GLY A 394 8.04 -17.16 8.90
CA GLY A 394 9.10 -17.45 9.84
C GLY A 394 8.61 -17.73 11.24
N VAL A 395 9.54 -18.08 12.13
CA VAL A 395 9.31 -18.24 13.56
C VAL A 395 10.17 -17.23 14.31
N LEU A 396 9.60 -16.57 15.31
CA LEU A 396 10.32 -15.67 16.20
C LEU A 396 11.38 -16.44 17.00
N LEU A 397 12.64 -16.02 16.88
CA LEU A 397 13.78 -16.63 17.59
C LEU A 397 14.25 -15.77 18.75
N SER A 398 14.26 -14.45 18.56
CA SER A 398 14.71 -13.50 19.58
C SER A 398 14.14 -12.11 19.26
N TYR A 399 14.04 -11.24 20.27
CA TYR A 399 13.56 -9.88 20.11
C TYR A 399 14.05 -8.97 21.24
N SER A 400 13.88 -7.66 21.05
CA SER A 400 14.14 -6.66 22.08
C SER A 400 12.87 -5.92 22.48
N HIS A 401 12.64 -5.87 23.79
CA HIS A 401 11.57 -5.10 24.43
C HIS A 401 11.90 -3.62 24.61
N HIS A 402 13.18 -3.27 24.56
CA HIS A 402 13.62 -1.91 24.82
C HIS A 402 13.82 -1.11 23.53
N LYS A 403 13.51 0.17 23.60
CA LYS A 403 13.57 1.11 22.47
C LYS A 403 15.01 1.44 22.04
N ASP A 404 15.97 1.28 22.94
CA ASP A 404 17.42 1.43 22.76
C ASP A 404 18.09 0.15 22.21
N TYR A 405 17.33 -0.76 21.61
CA TYR A 405 17.81 -2.02 21.03
C TYR A 405 19.01 -1.88 20.08
N LYS A 406 19.24 -0.70 19.50
CA LYS A 406 20.42 -0.45 18.66
C LYS A 406 21.75 -0.56 19.41
N GLU A 407 21.78 -0.16 20.68
CA GLU A 407 23.00 -0.13 21.49
C GLU A 407 23.24 -1.46 22.21
N ASN A 408 22.17 -2.11 22.66
CA ASN A 408 22.27 -3.28 23.56
C ASN A 408 21.90 -4.62 22.89
N TYR A 409 21.14 -4.60 21.80
CA TYR A 409 20.68 -5.81 21.12
C TYR A 409 21.36 -6.00 19.75
N LEU A 410 21.39 -4.96 18.90
CA LEU A 410 22.04 -5.03 17.59
C LEU A 410 23.57 -5.07 17.67
N SER A 411 24.17 -4.56 18.75
CA SER A 411 25.61 -4.65 18.99
C SER A 411 26.09 -6.08 19.19
N ASN A 412 25.24 -6.93 19.76
CA ASN A 412 25.52 -8.36 19.95
C ASN A 412 25.29 -9.19 18.68
N LEU A 413 24.58 -8.65 17.68
CA LEU A 413 24.29 -9.34 16.43
C LEU A 413 25.40 -9.09 15.39
N LYS A 414 26.34 -10.03 15.28
CA LYS A 414 27.57 -9.90 14.48
C LYS A 414 27.34 -10.15 12.98
N ILE A 415 26.59 -9.27 12.33
CA ILE A 415 26.37 -9.32 10.88
C ILE A 415 27.53 -8.62 10.15
N TYR A 416 28.20 -9.31 9.23
CA TYR A 416 29.27 -8.77 8.41
C TYR A 416 28.93 -8.80 6.92
N LYS A 417 29.50 -7.86 6.16
CA LYS A 417 29.49 -7.89 4.70
C LYS A 417 30.92 -8.06 4.20
N GLN A 418 31.15 -9.12 3.42
CA GLN A 418 32.41 -9.33 2.71
C GLN A 418 32.56 -8.24 1.64
N LYS A 419 33.68 -7.51 1.69
CA LYS A 419 33.98 -6.45 0.75
C LYS A 419 35.32 -6.72 0.07
N THR A 420 35.31 -6.60 -1.24
CA THR A 420 36.50 -6.68 -2.08
C THR A 420 36.76 -5.31 -2.68
N LYS A 421 37.99 -4.81 -2.55
CA LYS A 421 38.41 -3.54 -3.15
C LYS A 421 39.58 -3.78 -4.08
N THR A 422 39.56 -3.10 -5.23
CA THR A 422 40.62 -3.17 -6.23
C THR A 422 41.22 -1.80 -6.48
N GLY A 423 42.54 -1.72 -6.48
CA GLY A 423 43.32 -0.53 -6.81
C GLY A 423 44.34 -0.85 -7.89
N THR A 424 45.10 0.15 -8.32
CA THR A 424 46.10 0.01 -9.37
C THR A 424 47.46 0.42 -8.84
N VAL A 425 48.51 -0.36 -9.13
CA VAL A 425 49.88 0.05 -8.83
C VAL A 425 50.25 1.25 -9.70
N GLU A 426 50.54 2.39 -9.08
CA GLU A 426 50.93 3.61 -9.78
C GLU A 426 52.43 3.64 -10.06
N ARG A 427 53.24 3.29 -9.07
CA ARG A 427 54.70 3.28 -9.19
C ARG A 427 55.38 2.39 -8.17
N LEU A 428 56.56 1.92 -8.55
CA LEU A 428 57.50 1.23 -7.71
C LEU A 428 58.37 2.24 -6.92
N VAL A 429 58.50 2.05 -5.61
CA VAL A 429 59.46 2.84 -4.79
C VAL A 429 60.77 2.09 -4.64
N ASN A 430 60.69 0.81 -4.28
CA ASN A 430 61.81 -0.14 -4.20
C ASN A 430 61.26 -1.57 -4.34
N ILE A 431 62.12 -2.59 -4.33
CA ILE A 431 61.70 -3.99 -4.57
C ILE A 431 60.63 -4.48 -3.58
N ASN A 432 60.56 -3.88 -2.39
CA ASN A 432 59.64 -4.25 -1.32
C ASN A 432 58.52 -3.22 -1.11
N THR A 433 58.37 -2.19 -1.95
CA THR A 433 57.42 -1.11 -1.71
C THR A 433 56.84 -0.55 -2.99
N VAL A 434 55.50 -0.56 -3.07
CA VAL A 434 54.73 0.00 -4.19
C VAL A 434 53.75 1.08 -3.72
N ILE A 435 53.46 2.05 -4.58
CA ILE A 435 52.39 3.02 -4.37
C ILE A 435 51.16 2.57 -5.16
N VAL A 436 50.04 2.39 -4.46
CA VAL A 436 48.76 1.97 -5.06
C VAL A 436 47.79 3.15 -5.05
N LYS A 437 47.17 3.43 -6.19
CA LYS A 437 46.11 4.44 -6.34
C LYS A 437 44.75 3.77 -6.56
N ASN A 438 43.67 4.54 -6.43
CA ASN A 438 42.29 4.12 -6.67
C ASN A 438 41.77 2.98 -5.79
N LEU A 439 42.51 2.57 -4.76
CA LEU A 439 42.05 1.60 -3.77
C LEU A 439 41.05 2.20 -2.77
N PHE A 440 41.20 3.50 -2.49
CA PHE A 440 40.36 4.28 -1.59
C PHE A 440 40.02 5.66 -2.20
N LYS A 441 38.88 6.25 -1.81
CA LYS A 441 38.54 7.64 -2.16
C LYS A 441 39.42 8.61 -1.38
N LYS A 442 39.63 9.83 -1.87
CA LYS A 442 40.48 10.84 -1.21
C LYS A 442 40.05 11.17 0.22
N GLU A 443 38.75 11.13 0.51
CA GLU A 443 38.22 11.40 1.86
C GLU A 443 38.30 10.21 2.84
N THR A 444 38.87 9.06 2.43
CA THR A 444 38.90 7.87 3.29
C THR A 444 39.96 8.01 4.38
N ASP A 445 39.59 7.80 5.64
CA ASP A 445 40.56 7.67 6.72
C ASP A 445 41.33 6.35 6.57
N LEU A 446 42.60 6.46 6.17
CA LEU A 446 43.46 5.33 5.86
C LEU A 446 43.98 4.61 7.10
N SER A 447 43.88 5.21 8.29
CA SER A 447 44.38 4.64 9.54
C SER A 447 43.74 3.28 9.87
N TYR A 448 42.47 3.08 9.50
CA TYR A 448 41.74 1.82 9.71
C TYR A 448 42.17 0.67 8.80
N PHE A 449 42.94 0.95 7.74
CA PHE A 449 43.35 -0.05 6.75
C PHE A 449 44.85 -0.35 6.80
N VAL A 450 45.62 0.40 7.60
CA VAL A 450 47.03 0.10 7.86
C VAL A 450 47.15 -1.29 8.49
N ASN A 451 48.17 -2.03 8.09
CA ASN A 451 48.44 -3.43 8.44
C ASN A 451 47.49 -4.47 7.83
N LEU A 452 46.52 -4.08 6.98
CA LEU A 452 45.73 -5.05 6.24
C LEU A 452 46.53 -5.66 5.08
N ARG A 453 46.34 -6.96 4.88
CA ARG A 453 46.93 -7.73 3.81
C ARG A 453 46.28 -7.38 2.47
N VAL A 454 47.09 -7.29 1.42
CA VAL A 454 46.65 -7.06 0.04
C VAL A 454 47.36 -8.07 -0.88
N THR A 455 46.75 -8.41 -2.00
CA THR A 455 47.34 -9.34 -2.98
C THR A 455 47.43 -8.66 -4.34
N LEU A 456 48.58 -8.74 -4.99
CA LEU A 456 48.77 -8.25 -6.35
C LEU A 456 48.20 -9.26 -7.36
N SER A 457 47.85 -8.80 -8.55
CA SER A 457 47.46 -9.64 -9.70
C SER A 457 48.49 -10.73 -10.02
N THR A 458 49.76 -10.46 -9.75
CA THR A 458 50.93 -11.31 -9.94
C THR A 458 51.15 -12.35 -8.81
N GLY A 459 50.28 -12.34 -7.80
CA GLY A 459 50.21 -13.31 -6.71
C GLY A 459 51.03 -12.97 -5.47
N GLU A 460 51.82 -11.90 -5.47
CA GLU A 460 52.54 -11.41 -4.29
C GLU A 460 51.58 -10.86 -3.24
N VAL A 461 51.93 -11.09 -1.98
CA VAL A 461 51.16 -10.62 -0.82
C VAL A 461 51.90 -9.44 -0.18
N GLY A 462 51.21 -8.32 -0.04
CA GLY A 462 51.71 -7.13 0.63
C GLY A 462 50.85 -6.71 1.81
N VAL A 463 51.27 -5.65 2.49
CA VAL A 463 50.60 -5.05 3.65
C VAL A 463 50.54 -3.53 3.45
N ILE A 464 49.40 -2.92 3.75
CA ILE A 464 49.25 -1.45 3.69
C ILE A 464 50.06 -0.81 4.83
N GLU A 465 51.05 0.01 4.49
CA GLU A 465 51.97 0.61 5.45
C GLU A 465 51.51 2.01 5.90
N SER A 466 51.17 2.88 4.96
CA SER A 466 50.81 4.27 5.25
C SER A 466 50.12 4.97 4.08
N SER A 467 49.55 6.15 4.34
CA SER A 467 49.07 7.05 3.30
C SER A 467 50.23 7.66 2.51
N PHE A 468 50.00 7.94 1.22
CA PHE A 468 50.99 8.58 0.35
C PHE A 468 50.46 9.89 -0.25
N GLY A 469 50.76 11.02 0.39
CA GLY A 469 50.36 12.37 -0.04
C GLY A 469 48.90 12.73 0.30
N GLN A 470 48.35 13.77 -0.36
CA GLN A 470 46.98 14.27 -0.14
C GLN A 470 45.91 13.60 -1.03
N SER A 471 46.33 12.77 -1.98
CA SER A 471 45.44 11.95 -2.83
C SER A 471 45.37 10.56 -2.23
N GLY A 472 44.20 9.91 -2.16
CA GLY A 472 43.92 8.57 -1.57
C GLY A 472 44.73 7.39 -2.13
N LYS A 473 46.05 7.53 -2.09
CA LYS A 473 47.10 6.61 -2.48
C LYS A 473 47.67 6.01 -1.20
N VAL A 474 48.02 4.74 -1.27
CA VAL A 474 48.58 4.01 -0.15
C VAL A 474 49.93 3.43 -0.54
N LYS A 475 50.85 3.44 0.42
CA LYS A 475 52.10 2.70 0.33
C LYS A 475 51.81 1.26 0.78
N VAL A 476 52.16 0.29 -0.05
CA VAL A 476 52.06 -1.14 0.25
C VAL A 476 53.46 -1.72 0.30
N HIS A 477 53.78 -2.36 1.42
CA HIS A 477 55.02 -3.09 1.63
C HIS A 477 54.84 -4.57 1.26
N ILE A 478 55.76 -5.14 0.49
CA ILE A 478 55.77 -6.53 0.07
C ILE A 478 56.98 -7.20 0.74
N PRO A 479 56.76 -8.00 1.81
CA PRO A 479 57.86 -8.55 2.62
C PRO A 479 58.87 -9.35 1.80
N ASP A 480 58.39 -10.20 0.90
CA ASP A 480 59.22 -11.10 0.09
C ASP A 480 59.80 -10.44 -1.17
N GLY A 481 59.51 -9.15 -1.37
CA GLY A 481 59.87 -8.41 -2.59
C GLY A 481 59.00 -8.77 -3.80
N LEU A 482 59.04 -7.93 -4.82
CA LEU A 482 58.35 -8.16 -6.09
C LEU A 482 59.12 -9.16 -6.95
N LYS A 483 58.38 -10.06 -7.60
CA LYS A 483 58.96 -10.98 -8.59
C LYS A 483 59.52 -10.20 -9.79
N ASP A 484 60.51 -10.79 -10.47
CA ASP A 484 61.19 -10.17 -11.62
C ASP A 484 60.21 -9.79 -12.75
N ASP A 485 59.17 -10.59 -12.97
CA ASP A 485 58.11 -10.31 -13.94
C ASP A 485 57.34 -9.02 -13.58
N SER A 486 56.97 -8.87 -12.31
CA SER A 486 56.28 -7.69 -11.76
C SER A 486 57.16 -6.44 -11.82
N GLN A 487 58.46 -6.59 -11.56
CA GLN A 487 59.42 -5.48 -11.70
C GLN A 487 59.59 -5.04 -13.15
N THR A 488 59.57 -5.97 -14.10
CA THR A 488 59.74 -5.70 -15.53
C THR A 488 58.51 -4.99 -16.11
N LEU A 489 57.31 -5.37 -15.68
CA LEU A 489 56.05 -4.71 -16.02
C LEU A 489 56.00 -3.25 -15.54
N LEU A 490 56.50 -2.98 -14.31
CA LEU A 490 56.52 -1.64 -13.73
C LEU A 490 57.63 -0.74 -14.30
N LYS A 491 58.78 -1.30 -14.72
CA LYS A 491 59.92 -0.54 -15.29
C LYS A 491 59.74 -0.18 -16.76
N ARG A 492 58.99 -0.96 -17.56
CA ARG A 492 58.78 -0.67 -19.00
C ARG A 492 58.00 0.62 -19.28
N ASN A 493 57.25 1.14 -18.32
CA ASN A 493 56.38 2.32 -18.51
C ASN A 493 56.92 3.63 -17.93
N SER A 494 58.10 3.66 -17.30
CA SER A 494 58.69 4.91 -16.77
C SER A 494 59.42 5.75 -17.82
N SER A 495 59.59 5.27 -19.06
CA SER A 495 60.38 5.92 -20.12
C SER A 495 59.59 6.48 -21.30
N SER A 496 58.25 6.59 -21.22
CA SER A 496 57.44 7.24 -22.27
C SER A 496 56.55 8.35 -21.70
N THR A 497 56.79 9.59 -22.11
CA THR A 497 55.91 10.75 -21.94
C THR A 497 54.64 10.59 -22.77
N SER A 498 53.72 9.73 -22.31
CA SER A 498 52.30 9.75 -22.67
C SER A 498 51.55 8.91 -21.63
N GLU A 499 50.44 9.43 -21.12
CA GLU A 499 49.58 8.75 -20.14
C GLU A 499 49.13 7.37 -20.65
N LYS A 500 49.76 6.29 -20.17
CA LYS A 500 49.19 4.94 -20.19
C LYS A 500 49.42 4.27 -18.83
N THR A 501 48.32 4.02 -18.14
CA THR A 501 48.24 3.30 -16.85
C THR A 501 48.72 1.86 -17.00
N VAL A 502 49.62 1.40 -16.12
CA VAL A 502 49.88 -0.03 -15.89
C VAL A 502 48.61 -0.60 -15.26
N ASP A 503 48.01 -1.65 -15.84
CA ASP A 503 46.76 -2.25 -15.36
C ASP A 503 47.03 -3.42 -14.39
N ASP A 504 48.05 -3.28 -13.52
CA ASP A 504 48.28 -4.25 -12.44
C ASP A 504 47.35 -3.93 -11.27
N LYS A 505 46.35 -4.79 -11.10
CA LYS A 505 45.30 -4.66 -10.11
C LYS A 505 45.76 -5.23 -8.78
N VAL A 506 45.81 -4.39 -7.75
CA VAL A 506 45.94 -4.81 -6.37
C VAL A 506 44.54 -5.10 -5.84
N ILE A 507 44.34 -6.31 -5.31
CA ILE A 507 43.07 -6.75 -4.74
C ILE A 507 43.27 -6.85 -3.23
N ILE A 508 42.50 -6.08 -2.47
CA ILE A 508 42.24 -6.40 -1.06
C ILE A 508 41.14 -7.46 -1.07
N LYS A 509 41.52 -8.72 -0.84
CA LYS A 509 40.58 -9.80 -0.59
C LYS A 509 40.26 -9.83 0.91
N ASP A 510 38.97 -10.01 1.21
CA ASP A 510 38.46 -10.47 2.50
C ASP A 510 38.82 -9.59 3.69
N TYR A 511 38.27 -8.35 3.72
CA TYR A 511 38.15 -7.62 4.98
C TYR A 511 36.69 -7.59 5.43
N THR A 512 36.44 -8.09 6.64
CA THR A 512 35.13 -8.05 7.29
C THR A 512 34.89 -6.67 7.86
N THR A 513 33.92 -5.94 7.32
CA THR A 513 33.38 -4.79 8.05
C THR A 513 32.16 -5.23 8.84
N PRO A 514 32.11 -4.99 10.16
CA PRO A 514 30.86 -5.07 10.90
C PRO A 514 29.85 -4.18 10.21
N THR A 515 28.76 -4.76 9.73
CA THR A 515 27.64 -4.00 9.21
C THR A 515 26.64 -3.86 10.33
N HIS A 516 26.70 -2.74 11.06
CA HIS A 516 25.60 -2.40 11.95
C HIS A 516 24.35 -2.15 11.11
N PRO A 517 23.24 -2.85 11.37
CA PRO A 517 21.97 -2.51 10.76
C PRO A 517 21.56 -1.14 11.29
N VAL A 518 21.31 -0.19 10.37
CA VAL A 518 20.83 1.19 10.58
C VAL A 518 21.91 2.27 10.71
N GLY A 519 21.79 3.26 9.83
CA GLY A 519 22.60 4.46 9.80
C GLY A 519 22.55 5.25 11.10
N MET A 520 23.72 5.44 11.68
CA MET A 520 24.09 6.59 12.49
C MET A 520 25.39 7.15 11.89
N PHE A 521 25.28 8.17 11.05
CA PHE A 521 26.33 9.19 10.91
C PHE A 521 25.72 10.50 11.40
N GLY A 522 25.69 10.65 12.73
CA GLY A 522 25.41 11.89 13.43
C GLY A 522 26.45 12.02 14.54
N LYS A 523 27.31 13.04 14.42
CA LYS A 523 28.46 13.37 15.27
C LYS A 523 28.28 13.06 16.77
N ILE A 524 29.02 12.08 17.32
CA ILE A 524 29.57 12.11 18.69
C ILE A 524 30.91 11.35 18.68
N ALA A 525 31.95 11.99 19.21
CA ALA A 525 33.25 11.39 19.49
C ALA A 525 33.21 10.64 20.83
N ASN A 526 33.62 9.36 20.88
CA ASN A 526 34.67 8.87 21.80
C ASN A 526 34.81 7.33 21.85
N LYS A 527 36.10 6.93 21.91
CA LYS A 527 36.74 5.91 22.78
C LYS A 527 36.49 4.40 22.57
N ARG A 528 37.61 3.74 22.22
CA ARG A 528 38.12 2.40 22.59
C ARG A 528 37.16 1.20 22.47
N GLY A 529 37.52 0.24 21.61
CA GLY A 529 37.02 -1.13 21.68
C GLY A 529 37.35 -2.00 20.46
N SER A 530 38.43 -2.77 20.56
CA SER A 530 38.72 -4.08 19.94
C SER A 530 38.12 -4.44 18.57
N VAL A 531 38.98 -4.47 17.54
CA VAL A 531 38.79 -5.30 16.34
C VAL A 531 39.40 -6.68 16.62
N LEU A 532 38.55 -7.71 16.72
CA LEU A 532 38.96 -9.11 16.65
C LEU A 532 39.21 -9.44 15.18
N LEU A 533 40.48 -9.66 14.82
CA LEU A 533 40.89 -10.25 13.55
C LEU A 533 41.15 -11.73 13.80
N ASP A 534 40.45 -12.59 13.08
CA ASP A 534 40.77 -14.01 13.00
C ASP A 534 42.12 -14.16 12.28
N VAL A 535 43.07 -14.80 12.95
CA VAL A 535 44.38 -15.15 12.39
C VAL A 535 44.32 -16.61 12.01
N GLU A 536 44.10 -16.92 10.72
CA GLU A 536 44.45 -18.24 10.20
C GLU A 536 45.96 -18.42 10.27
N THR A 537 46.42 -19.14 11.30
CA THR A 537 47.80 -19.62 11.40
C THR A 537 47.88 -21.00 10.76
N SER A 538 48.29 -21.04 9.49
CA SER A 538 48.86 -22.25 8.91
C SER A 538 50.31 -22.38 9.39
N THR A 539 50.59 -23.28 10.32
CA THR A 539 51.70 -24.26 10.29
C THR A 539 51.85 -24.92 11.66
N GLY A 540 51.91 -26.25 11.65
CA GLY A 540 52.00 -27.06 12.86
C GLY A 540 53.42 -27.24 13.40
N LYS A 541 53.41 -27.72 14.66
CA LYS A 541 54.44 -28.47 15.40
C LYS A 541 55.52 -27.68 16.17
N ASN A 542 55.33 -27.79 17.51
CA ASN A 542 56.32 -28.17 18.54
C ASN A 542 57.31 -27.08 19.01
N VAL A 543 57.61 -26.85 20.30
CA VAL A 543 57.37 -27.56 21.57
C VAL A 543 58.02 -26.75 22.74
N ILE A 544 57.45 -26.82 23.97
CA ILE A 544 58.10 -26.71 25.33
C ILE A 544 58.50 -25.29 25.85
N ARG A 545 58.33 -24.86 27.12
CA ARG A 545 57.83 -25.39 28.44
C ARG A 545 57.52 -24.18 29.38
N HIS A 546 56.39 -24.16 30.09
CA HIS A 546 56.12 -24.54 31.50
C HIS A 546 56.76 -23.74 32.65
N SER A 547 55.87 -23.21 33.50
CA SER A 547 55.84 -23.32 34.98
C SER A 547 54.34 -23.20 35.37
N ASP A 548 53.54 -24.21 35.77
CA ASP A 548 53.66 -25.28 36.78
C ASP A 548 53.98 -24.72 38.19
N GLN A 549 53.22 -24.90 39.29
CA GLN A 549 52.12 -25.81 39.70
C GLN A 549 51.19 -25.07 40.72
N ILE A 550 49.86 -25.33 40.81
CA ILE A 550 49.14 -26.34 41.64
C ILE A 550 49.71 -26.50 43.07
N ARG A 551 48.99 -26.58 44.21
CA ARG A 551 47.76 -27.33 44.56
C ARG A 551 47.43 -27.16 46.07
N VAL A 552 46.30 -27.76 46.50
CA VAL A 552 46.00 -28.43 47.80
C VAL A 552 45.09 -27.65 48.79
N ILE A 553 44.00 -28.15 49.43
CA ILE A 553 43.31 -29.47 49.52
C ILE A 553 41.91 -29.34 50.22
N GLU A 554 40.98 -30.24 49.84
CA GLU A 554 39.85 -30.96 50.52
C GLU A 554 38.52 -30.39 51.14
N LYS A 555 37.42 -31.07 50.71
CA LYS A 555 36.19 -31.64 51.39
C LYS A 555 35.12 -30.69 51.97
N ASN A 556 33.79 -30.95 51.96
CA ASN A 556 32.98 -32.17 51.77
C ASN A 556 31.47 -31.86 51.47
N ASN A 557 30.82 -32.70 50.63
CA ASN A 557 29.41 -33.19 50.53
C ASN A 557 28.18 -32.34 50.94
N ASN A 558 27.06 -32.28 50.18
CA ASN A 558 26.19 -33.42 49.81
C ASN A 558 25.19 -33.11 48.64
N ASN A 559 24.74 -34.20 47.97
CA ASN A 559 23.52 -34.40 47.15
C ASN A 559 23.55 -34.28 45.59
N ARG A 560 23.69 -35.47 44.94
CA ARG A 560 22.96 -36.06 43.77
C ARG A 560 22.86 -35.26 42.45
N ASN A 561 23.15 -35.76 41.23
CA ASN A 561 23.03 -37.09 40.63
C ASN A 561 24.00 -37.30 39.42
N SER A 562 24.29 -38.56 39.13
CA SER A 562 25.13 -39.15 38.05
C SER A 562 24.42 -39.33 36.70
N LEU A 563 25.17 -39.63 35.60
CA LEU A 563 25.03 -40.88 34.81
C LEU A 563 26.04 -41.02 33.65
N LEU A 564 26.49 -42.27 33.43
CA LEU A 564 27.41 -42.75 32.38
C LEU A 564 26.70 -43.85 31.56
N VAL A 565 26.72 -43.68 30.24
CA VAL A 565 26.78 -44.62 29.08
C VAL A 565 26.19 -46.06 29.21
N SER A 566 25.12 -46.36 28.44
CA SER A 566 25.08 -47.30 27.28
C SER A 566 23.67 -47.86 26.92
N THR A 567 23.31 -47.72 25.62
CA THR A 567 22.61 -48.65 24.69
C THR A 567 21.12 -49.10 24.81
N TRP A 568 20.56 -49.34 23.61
CA TRP A 568 19.28 -49.95 23.16
C TRP A 568 18.05 -48.99 23.17
N ASN A 569 17.15 -48.99 22.18
CA ASN A 569 16.50 -50.19 21.67
C ASN A 569 15.81 -50.02 20.29
N LYS A 570 15.84 -51.06 19.46
CA LYS A 570 14.71 -51.43 18.60
C LYS A 570 14.71 -52.96 18.45
N ASN A 571 14.06 -53.60 19.41
CA ASN A 571 13.28 -54.81 19.19
C ASN A 571 12.56 -54.73 17.81
N ASP A 572 12.63 -55.70 16.92
CA ASP A 572 12.99 -57.10 17.08
C ASP A 572 13.70 -57.66 15.84
N GLU A 573 14.64 -58.56 16.11
CA GLU A 573 15.22 -59.61 15.26
C GLU A 573 15.96 -59.26 13.95
N GLU A 574 17.23 -59.69 13.97
CA GLU A 574 18.18 -60.15 12.93
C GLU A 574 18.01 -59.76 11.43
N VAL A 575 18.98 -59.01 10.86
CA VAL A 575 20.13 -59.47 9.99
C VAL A 575 19.70 -59.68 8.51
N LYS A 576 20.39 -59.33 7.41
CA LYS A 576 21.77 -59.11 6.91
C LYS A 576 21.63 -58.21 5.64
N VAL A 577 22.64 -57.56 5.07
CA VAL A 577 23.63 -58.17 4.15
C VAL A 577 24.79 -57.18 3.93
N GLU A 578 25.98 -57.78 3.82
CA GLU A 578 27.31 -57.23 3.64
C GLU A 578 27.55 -56.43 2.35
N VAL A 579 28.56 -55.57 2.46
CA VAL A 579 29.26 -54.86 1.39
C VAL A 579 30.46 -55.71 0.97
N ASP A 580 30.74 -55.85 -0.34
CA ASP A 580 32.13 -55.66 -0.78
C ASP A 580 32.35 -55.42 -2.29
N LYS A 581 33.42 -54.65 -2.53
CA LYS A 581 34.38 -54.62 -3.68
C LYS A 581 33.99 -54.07 -5.07
N SER A 582 34.42 -52.81 -5.28
CA SER A 582 35.49 -52.34 -6.21
C SER A 582 35.50 -52.76 -7.72
N PRO A 583 36.44 -52.28 -8.57
CA PRO A 583 36.33 -51.05 -9.38
C PRO A 583 36.57 -51.28 -10.90
N SER A 584 36.62 -50.17 -11.65
CA SER A 584 37.45 -49.92 -12.85
C SER A 584 36.78 -49.77 -14.25
N THR A 585 37.07 -48.59 -14.81
CA THR A 585 37.52 -48.26 -16.18
C THR A 585 36.60 -48.31 -17.42
N SER A 586 36.55 -47.11 -18.03
CA SER A 586 36.91 -46.77 -19.42
C SER A 586 35.87 -46.82 -20.54
N GLN A 587 35.67 -45.61 -21.08
CA GLN A 587 35.86 -45.22 -22.49
C GLN A 587 34.71 -45.29 -23.50
N VAL A 588 34.58 -44.13 -24.18
CA VAL A 588 34.36 -43.89 -25.61
C VAL A 588 32.93 -43.55 -26.07
N VAL A 589 32.89 -42.37 -26.70
CA VAL A 589 31.82 -41.70 -27.48
C VAL A 589 31.56 -42.48 -28.78
N PRO A 590 30.36 -42.42 -29.37
CA PRO A 590 30.27 -41.60 -30.59
C PRO A 590 28.97 -40.78 -30.70
N ASP A 591 29.08 -39.91 -31.69
CA ASP A 591 28.33 -38.72 -32.05
C ASP A 591 27.23 -39.02 -33.11
N LEU A 592 26.48 -37.99 -33.50
CA LEU A 592 25.80 -37.75 -34.79
C LEU A 592 24.29 -38.06 -34.99
N THR A 593 23.56 -36.94 -35.19
CA THR A 593 22.77 -36.53 -36.39
C THR A 593 21.27 -36.80 -36.57
N ASP A 594 20.59 -35.68 -36.88
CA ASP A 594 19.47 -35.44 -37.83
C ASP A 594 18.74 -36.62 -38.47
N LYS A 595 17.39 -36.54 -38.45
CA LYS A 595 16.54 -36.75 -39.65
C LYS A 595 15.09 -36.31 -39.44
N THR A 596 14.67 -35.38 -40.29
CA THR A 596 13.31 -35.03 -40.68
C THR A 596 12.63 -36.21 -41.41
N VAL A 597 11.36 -36.52 -41.14
CA VAL A 597 10.44 -37.18 -42.09
C VAL A 597 8.99 -36.75 -41.85
N CYS A 598 8.36 -36.22 -42.91
CA CYS A 598 6.94 -35.91 -43.11
C CYS A 598 6.10 -37.18 -43.35
N VAL A 599 4.80 -37.20 -43.04
CA VAL A 599 3.78 -37.88 -43.88
C VAL A 599 2.42 -37.16 -43.77
N ASP A 600 1.76 -37.15 -44.92
CA ASP A 600 0.62 -36.42 -45.44
C ASP A 600 -0.78 -36.60 -44.82
N VAL A 601 -1.59 -35.62 -45.22
CA VAL A 601 -3.04 -35.45 -45.13
C VAL A 601 -3.73 -36.36 -46.16
N ASP A 602 -4.83 -37.03 -45.80
CA ASP A 602 -6.00 -37.10 -46.70
C ASP A 602 -7.33 -37.64 -46.12
N ASN A 603 -8.39 -36.96 -46.57
CA ASN A 603 -9.80 -37.35 -46.75
C ASN A 603 -10.83 -37.30 -45.59
N GLY A 604 -11.72 -36.28 -45.70
CA GLY A 604 -12.97 -36.09 -44.95
C GLY A 604 -14.15 -37.00 -45.40
N PRO A 605 -15.41 -36.67 -45.05
CA PRO A 605 -16.10 -35.53 -45.68
C PRO A 605 -17.00 -34.67 -44.78
N ASN A 606 -17.32 -33.50 -45.34
CA ASN A 606 -18.16 -32.39 -44.89
C ASN A 606 -19.63 -32.75 -44.57
N SER A 607 -20.20 -32.08 -43.56
CA SER A 607 -21.42 -31.26 -43.72
C SER A 607 -21.78 -30.48 -42.44
N LEU A 608 -21.43 -29.20 -42.32
CA LEU A 608 -22.13 -28.25 -41.43
C LEU A 608 -22.15 -26.83 -42.04
N ARG A 609 -23.24 -26.12 -41.75
CA ARG A 609 -23.84 -24.98 -42.49
C ARG A 609 -23.05 -23.66 -42.38
N ASN A 610 -23.25 -22.81 -43.39
CA ASN A 610 -22.49 -21.58 -43.69
C ASN A 610 -22.66 -20.38 -42.73
N ASP A 611 -23.48 -20.46 -41.68
CA ASP A 611 -23.76 -19.28 -40.82
C ASP A 611 -22.87 -19.20 -39.56
N GLU A 612 -22.14 -20.27 -39.21
CA GLU A 612 -21.21 -20.29 -38.05
C GLU A 612 -19.74 -20.00 -38.43
N LYS A 613 -19.40 -20.03 -39.72
CA LYS A 613 -18.03 -19.70 -40.17
C LYS A 613 -17.72 -18.20 -40.10
N SER A 614 -18.72 -17.33 -40.31
CA SER A 614 -18.52 -15.88 -40.25
C SER A 614 -18.17 -15.38 -38.85
N SER A 615 -18.78 -15.94 -37.80
CA SER A 615 -18.55 -15.54 -36.41
C SER A 615 -17.23 -16.07 -35.85
N MET A 616 -16.79 -17.24 -36.32
CA MET A 616 -15.56 -17.88 -35.86
C MET A 616 -14.34 -17.40 -36.64
N GLU A 617 -14.47 -16.99 -37.90
CA GLU A 617 -13.42 -16.28 -38.64
C GLU A 617 -13.21 -14.86 -38.11
N GLU A 618 -14.27 -14.12 -37.73
CA GLU A 618 -14.12 -12.83 -37.02
C GLU A 618 -13.48 -13.00 -35.63
N MET A 619 -13.88 -14.02 -34.86
CA MET A 619 -13.25 -14.30 -33.55
C MET A 619 -11.82 -14.83 -33.68
N LEU A 620 -11.49 -15.56 -34.75
CA LEU A 620 -10.12 -16.03 -35.00
C LEU A 620 -9.23 -14.93 -35.57
N GLU A 621 -9.77 -13.96 -36.32
CA GLU A 621 -9.05 -12.73 -36.67
C GLU A 621 -8.78 -11.86 -35.43
N ASP A 622 -9.74 -11.73 -34.51
CA ASP A 622 -9.55 -10.98 -33.27
C ASP A 622 -8.62 -11.72 -32.28
N TYR A 623 -8.64 -13.06 -32.25
CA TYR A 623 -7.72 -13.84 -31.42
C TYR A 623 -6.29 -13.91 -32.00
N GLN A 624 -6.15 -13.90 -33.33
CA GLN A 624 -4.86 -13.77 -34.01
C GLN A 624 -4.29 -12.34 -33.90
N ARG A 625 -5.13 -11.31 -33.74
CA ARG A 625 -4.68 -9.94 -33.41
C ARG A 625 -4.10 -9.81 -31.98
N GLU A 626 -4.50 -10.65 -31.03
CA GLU A 626 -3.96 -10.59 -29.66
C GLU A 626 -2.72 -11.47 -29.40
N THR A 627 -2.28 -12.29 -30.37
CA THR A 627 -1.11 -13.19 -30.19
C THR A 627 0.01 -13.10 -31.25
N VAL A 628 0.15 -11.97 -31.94
CA VAL A 628 1.34 -11.61 -32.76
C VAL A 628 1.43 -10.06 -32.68
N GLU A 629 2.46 -9.34 -32.21
CA GLU A 629 3.92 -9.37 -32.35
C GLU A 629 4.52 -8.75 -31.07
N LYS A 630 5.76 -9.10 -30.68
CA LYS A 630 6.61 -8.14 -29.98
C LYS A 630 6.99 -7.06 -30.99
N THR A 631 6.05 -6.17 -31.30
CA THR A 631 6.29 -5.04 -32.18
C THR A 631 7.28 -4.12 -31.49
N ILE A 632 8.38 -3.83 -32.17
CA ILE A 632 9.28 -2.75 -31.79
C ILE A 632 8.40 -1.49 -31.71
N PRO A 633 8.39 -0.77 -30.58
CA PRO A 633 7.54 0.41 -30.43
C PRO A 633 7.86 1.42 -31.53
N LYS A 634 6.82 1.99 -32.13
CA LYS A 634 6.95 3.00 -33.20
C LYS A 634 7.69 4.24 -32.67
N SER A 635 8.37 4.93 -33.57
CA SER A 635 9.10 6.15 -33.22
C SER A 635 8.14 7.24 -32.71
N TYR A 636 8.59 8.07 -31.77
CA TYR A 636 7.82 9.23 -31.30
C TYR A 636 7.45 10.19 -32.45
N SER A 637 8.24 10.23 -33.52
CA SER A 637 7.94 11.04 -34.71
C SER A 637 6.64 10.63 -35.39
N GLU A 638 6.25 9.36 -35.28
CA GLU A 638 5.08 8.77 -35.93
C GLU A 638 3.76 9.01 -35.17
N VAL A 639 3.82 9.57 -33.95
CA VAL A 639 2.61 9.88 -33.19
C VAL A 639 1.73 10.87 -33.99
N PRO A 640 0.44 10.55 -34.24
CA PRO A 640 -0.48 11.43 -34.96
C PRO A 640 -0.60 12.81 -34.32
N GLY A 641 -0.83 13.84 -35.14
CA GLY A 641 -1.07 15.19 -34.63
C GLY A 641 -0.99 16.27 -35.71
N PRO A 642 -1.30 17.52 -35.33
CA PRO A 642 -1.29 18.64 -36.26
C PRO A 642 0.10 18.88 -36.85
N ARG A 643 0.15 19.01 -38.18
CA ARG A 643 1.39 19.33 -38.91
C ARG A 643 1.94 20.68 -38.44
N SER A 644 3.21 20.67 -38.03
CA SER A 644 3.99 21.84 -37.63
C SER A 644 4.51 22.61 -38.84
N LEU A 645 4.43 23.95 -38.81
CA LEU A 645 5.08 24.80 -39.81
C LEU A 645 6.60 24.88 -39.56
N PRO A 646 7.43 25.09 -40.59
CA PRO A 646 8.85 25.38 -40.41
C PRO A 646 9.05 26.57 -39.46
N ILE A 647 10.06 26.50 -38.57
CA ILE A 647 10.48 27.57 -37.63
C ILE A 647 9.51 27.84 -36.48
N VAL A 648 8.22 28.07 -36.75
CA VAL A 648 7.21 28.46 -35.74
C VAL A 648 6.40 27.28 -35.18
N GLY A 649 6.60 26.08 -35.72
CA GLY A 649 5.99 24.84 -35.24
C GLY A 649 4.46 24.87 -35.24
N ASN A 650 3.83 24.48 -34.13
CA ASN A 650 2.38 24.61 -33.93
C ASN A 650 1.99 25.89 -33.16
N THR A 651 2.95 26.73 -32.75
CA THR A 651 2.66 27.95 -31.98
C THR A 651 1.77 28.94 -32.72
N TRP A 652 1.89 29.03 -34.05
CA TRP A 652 1.05 29.92 -34.86
C TRP A 652 -0.45 29.63 -34.70
N ARG A 653 -0.85 28.39 -34.38
CA ARG A 653 -2.26 28.00 -34.20
C ARG A 653 -2.90 28.67 -32.99
N PHE A 654 -2.09 29.17 -32.04
CA PHE A 654 -2.52 29.88 -30.84
C PHE A 654 -2.23 31.39 -30.91
N ALA A 655 -1.85 31.91 -32.08
CA ALA A 655 -1.55 33.33 -32.26
C ALA A 655 -2.84 34.17 -32.20
N PRO A 656 -2.87 35.34 -31.52
CA PRO A 656 -4.12 36.08 -31.26
C PRO A 656 -4.91 36.56 -32.49
N VAL A 657 -4.25 36.76 -33.64
CA VAL A 657 -4.85 37.37 -34.84
C VAL A 657 -5.02 36.38 -36.00
N ILE A 658 -4.09 35.45 -36.16
CA ILE A 658 -4.02 34.50 -37.29
C ILE A 658 -4.16 33.04 -36.84
N GLY A 659 -4.26 32.79 -35.53
CA GLY A 659 -4.36 31.46 -34.94
C GLY A 659 -5.75 30.85 -35.12
N GLN A 660 -5.79 29.52 -35.10
CA GLN A 660 -7.01 28.73 -35.25
C GLN A 660 -7.75 28.53 -33.92
N TYR A 661 -7.03 28.62 -32.80
CA TYR A 661 -7.57 28.31 -31.48
C TYR A 661 -7.28 29.44 -30.49
N GLN A 662 -8.29 29.79 -29.69
CA GLN A 662 -8.13 30.64 -28.52
C GLN A 662 -7.93 29.77 -27.29
N ILE A 663 -7.21 30.28 -26.29
CA ILE A 663 -6.95 29.54 -25.04
C ILE A 663 -8.25 29.25 -24.26
N SER A 664 -9.24 30.14 -24.38
CA SER A 664 -10.58 29.94 -23.82
C SER A 664 -11.34 28.76 -24.45
N ASP A 665 -10.92 28.31 -25.64
CA ASP A 665 -11.53 27.22 -26.43
C ASP A 665 -10.71 25.91 -26.34
N LEU A 666 -9.89 25.74 -25.30
CA LEU A 666 -9.04 24.55 -25.14
C LEU A 666 -9.87 23.26 -24.96
N ASP A 667 -11.11 23.37 -24.46
CA ASP A 667 -12.11 22.30 -24.45
C ASP A 667 -12.44 21.82 -25.87
N LYS A 668 -12.76 22.75 -26.78
CA LYS A 668 -13.05 22.48 -28.19
C LYS A 668 -11.83 21.91 -28.90
N LEU A 669 -10.63 22.41 -28.56
CA LEU A 669 -9.39 21.84 -29.08
C LEU A 669 -9.22 20.37 -28.66
N MET A 670 -9.44 20.04 -27.38
CA MET A 670 -9.29 18.66 -26.90
C MET A 670 -10.24 17.70 -27.62
N TRP A 671 -11.48 18.11 -27.89
CA TRP A 671 -12.43 17.34 -28.71
C TRP A 671 -11.97 17.22 -30.17
N SER A 672 -11.60 18.34 -30.79
CA SER A 672 -11.12 18.36 -32.18
C SER A 672 -9.89 17.47 -32.39
N LEU A 673 -8.94 17.45 -31.45
CA LEU A 673 -7.76 16.59 -31.50
C LEU A 673 -8.15 15.11 -31.41
N PHE A 674 -9.07 14.74 -30.51
CA PHE A 674 -9.55 13.38 -30.36
C PHE A 674 -10.30 12.89 -31.61
N GLU A 675 -11.23 13.70 -32.13
CA GLU A 675 -12.04 13.36 -33.30
C GLU A 675 -11.20 13.25 -34.59
N THR A 676 -10.16 14.09 -34.72
CA THR A 676 -9.34 14.13 -35.94
C THR A 676 -8.22 13.09 -35.94
N TYR A 677 -7.55 12.89 -34.80
CA TYR A 677 -6.31 12.10 -34.72
C TYR A 677 -6.43 10.83 -33.86
N GLY A 678 -7.53 10.66 -33.14
CA GLY A 678 -7.84 9.47 -32.35
C GLY A 678 -7.29 9.50 -30.92
N LYS A 679 -7.00 8.32 -30.39
CA LYS A 679 -6.78 8.10 -28.95
C LYS A 679 -5.44 8.62 -28.40
N ILE A 680 -4.45 8.91 -29.25
CA ILE A 680 -3.14 9.45 -28.85
C ILE A 680 -2.71 10.52 -29.84
N VAL A 681 -2.46 11.73 -29.34
CA VAL A 681 -2.20 12.90 -30.19
C VAL A 681 -1.02 13.70 -29.67
N LYS A 682 -0.07 14.02 -30.54
CA LYS A 682 1.11 14.84 -30.22
C LYS A 682 0.96 16.24 -30.82
N VAL A 683 1.09 17.27 -29.99
CA VAL A 683 1.24 18.66 -30.42
C VAL A 683 2.68 19.09 -30.13
N SER A 684 3.49 19.18 -31.19
CA SER A 684 4.93 19.49 -31.10
C SER A 684 5.26 20.89 -31.64
N GLY A 685 6.47 21.36 -31.33
CA GLY A 685 6.98 22.63 -31.84
C GLY A 685 6.26 23.84 -31.23
N LEU A 686 5.96 23.77 -29.93
CA LEU A 686 5.43 24.90 -29.17
C LEU A 686 6.60 25.72 -28.59
N ILE A 687 6.79 26.95 -29.07
CA ILE A 687 7.86 27.84 -28.61
C ILE A 687 7.81 27.99 -27.08
N GLY A 688 8.89 27.57 -26.41
CA GLY A 688 9.02 27.66 -24.95
C GLY A 688 8.34 26.55 -24.15
N HIS A 689 7.77 25.53 -24.80
CA HIS A 689 7.08 24.41 -24.15
C HIS A 689 7.56 23.06 -24.72
N PRO A 690 7.70 22.01 -23.87
CA PRO A 690 7.89 20.64 -24.35
C PRO A 690 6.70 20.16 -25.20
N ASP A 691 6.92 19.10 -25.98
CA ASP A 691 5.85 18.44 -26.71
C ASP A 691 4.73 18.00 -25.75
N LEU A 692 3.49 18.26 -26.16
CA LEU A 692 2.29 17.85 -25.45
C LEU A 692 1.76 16.56 -26.07
N LEU A 693 1.62 15.51 -25.27
CA LEU A 693 1.04 14.23 -25.67
C LEU A 693 -0.32 14.06 -24.99
N PHE A 694 -1.40 14.17 -25.75
CA PHE A 694 -2.76 13.93 -25.29
C PHE A 694 -3.07 12.43 -25.37
N VAL A 695 -3.48 11.85 -24.25
CA VAL A 695 -3.84 10.42 -24.15
C VAL A 695 -5.30 10.32 -23.76
N TYR A 696 -6.11 9.80 -24.67
CA TYR A 696 -7.57 9.65 -24.52
C TYR A 696 -7.99 8.20 -24.21
N ASP A 697 -7.05 7.28 -24.13
CA ASP A 697 -7.32 5.88 -23.79
C ASP A 697 -7.19 5.62 -22.28
N GLY A 698 -8.24 5.06 -21.67
CA GLY A 698 -8.34 4.82 -20.25
C GLY A 698 -7.28 3.86 -19.71
N ASP A 699 -6.95 2.81 -20.46
CA ASP A 699 -5.95 1.83 -20.04
C ASP A 699 -4.53 2.38 -20.15
N GLU A 700 -4.24 3.20 -21.17
CA GLU A 700 -2.97 3.93 -21.25
C GLU A 700 -2.86 4.99 -20.13
N ILE A 701 -3.93 5.74 -19.84
CA ILE A 701 -3.98 6.66 -18.69
C ILE A 701 -3.67 5.89 -17.38
N LYS A 702 -4.32 4.75 -17.17
CA LYS A 702 -4.10 3.87 -16.02
C LYS A 702 -2.66 3.36 -15.95
N LYS A 703 -2.09 2.95 -17.09
CA LYS A 703 -0.70 2.50 -17.20
C LYS A 703 0.27 3.59 -16.77
N VAL A 704 0.08 4.82 -17.26
CA VAL A 704 0.93 5.96 -16.88
C VAL A 704 0.80 6.27 -15.38
N PHE A 705 -0.42 6.32 -14.84
CA PHE A 705 -0.62 6.59 -13.40
C PHE A 705 -0.08 5.48 -12.50
N ARG A 706 -0.23 4.21 -12.89
CA ARG A 706 0.29 3.06 -12.12
C ARG A 706 1.80 2.90 -12.22
N GLY A 707 2.39 3.35 -13.32
CA GLY A 707 3.84 3.39 -13.55
C GLY A 707 4.52 4.64 -12.97
N GLU A 708 3.82 5.48 -12.20
CA GLU A 708 4.40 6.69 -11.62
C GLU A 708 5.53 6.38 -10.64
N GLU A 709 6.60 7.16 -10.74
CA GLU A 709 7.70 7.17 -9.78
C GLU A 709 7.27 7.72 -8.41
N GLU A 710 8.18 7.63 -7.43
CA GLU A 710 7.95 8.15 -6.09
C GLU A 710 7.65 9.67 -6.05
N MET A 711 8.24 10.46 -6.96
CA MET A 711 8.10 11.92 -6.99
C MET A 711 7.55 12.40 -8.35
N PRO A 712 6.27 12.13 -8.66
CA PRO A 712 5.72 12.43 -9.97
C PRO A 712 5.75 13.94 -10.23
N ARG A 713 6.18 14.31 -11.44
CA ARG A 713 6.28 15.71 -11.90
C ARG A 713 5.05 16.10 -12.69
N ARG A 714 4.60 17.34 -12.53
CA ARG A 714 3.58 17.96 -13.39
C ARG A 714 4.26 19.02 -14.28
N PRO A 715 3.62 19.43 -15.38
CA PRO A 715 4.01 20.66 -16.07
C PRO A 715 4.11 21.82 -15.06
N SER A 716 5.23 22.56 -15.12
CA SER A 716 5.52 23.64 -14.18
C SER A 716 4.58 24.83 -14.44
N MET A 717 4.17 25.53 -13.37
CA MET A 717 3.52 26.84 -13.43
C MET A 717 4.60 27.93 -13.34
N PRO A 718 5.08 28.50 -14.46
CA PRO A 718 6.32 29.26 -14.43
C PRO A 718 6.21 30.58 -13.67
N SER A 719 5.04 31.23 -13.65
CA SER A 719 4.87 32.51 -12.95
C SER A 719 4.84 32.30 -11.43
N LEU A 720 4.14 31.26 -10.96
CA LEU A 720 4.13 30.87 -9.55
C LEU A 720 5.49 30.32 -9.08
N HIS A 721 6.17 29.54 -9.93
CA HIS A 721 7.53 29.08 -9.66
C HIS A 721 8.50 30.25 -9.52
N TYR A 722 8.42 31.25 -10.42
CA TYR A 722 9.22 32.47 -10.34
C TYR A 722 8.93 33.27 -9.05
N TYR A 723 7.67 33.38 -8.65
CA TYR A 723 7.31 34.00 -7.38
C TYR A 723 7.95 33.30 -6.18
N LYS A 724 7.81 31.96 -6.09
CA LYS A 724 8.28 31.17 -4.96
C LYS A 724 9.81 31.04 -4.88
N GLU A 725 10.48 30.75 -6.00
CA GLU A 725 11.93 30.45 -6.01
C GLU A 725 12.81 31.67 -6.27
N ILE A 726 12.28 32.77 -6.82
CA ILE A 726 13.05 33.98 -7.17
C ILE A 726 12.60 35.20 -6.37
N LEU A 727 11.33 35.62 -6.46
CA LEU A 727 10.88 36.88 -5.82
C LEU A 727 10.74 36.80 -4.29
N ARG A 728 10.33 35.65 -3.77
CA ARG A 728 10.07 35.40 -2.35
C ARG A 728 10.80 34.16 -1.83
N LYS A 729 12.00 33.93 -2.36
CA LYS A 729 12.86 32.83 -1.93
C LYS A 729 13.08 32.85 -0.42
N ASP A 730 13.26 34.02 0.18
CA ASP A 730 13.39 34.24 1.63
C ASP A 730 12.22 33.66 2.46
N PHE A 731 11.02 33.66 1.87
CA PHE A 731 9.83 33.11 2.50
C PHE A 731 9.67 31.61 2.26
N PHE A 732 9.86 31.15 1.01
CA PHE A 732 9.56 29.78 0.58
C PHE A 732 10.75 28.80 0.67
N ASP A 733 11.96 29.26 0.98
CA ASP A 733 13.12 28.37 1.07
C ASP A 733 12.91 27.29 2.14
N GLY A 734 13.20 26.03 1.76
CA GLY A 734 12.86 24.84 2.54
C GLY A 734 11.35 24.52 2.70
N ASN A 735 10.44 25.42 2.28
CA ASN A 735 8.99 25.31 2.51
C ASN A 735 8.20 25.73 1.27
N ALA A 736 8.49 25.12 0.12
CA ALA A 736 8.03 25.62 -1.17
C ALA A 736 6.54 25.32 -1.48
N GLY A 737 5.89 24.49 -0.65
CA GLY A 737 4.48 24.15 -0.77
C GLY A 737 4.20 22.94 -1.69
N VAL A 738 2.92 22.70 -1.94
CA VAL A 738 2.41 21.58 -2.75
C VAL A 738 2.09 21.97 -4.20
N ILE A 739 2.02 23.27 -4.52
CA ILE A 739 1.73 23.81 -5.86
C ILE A 739 2.94 24.54 -6.48
N GLY A 740 3.08 24.41 -7.81
CA GLY A 740 4.14 25.09 -8.58
C GLY A 740 5.57 24.55 -8.36
N ILE A 741 5.75 23.52 -7.53
CA ILE A 741 7.05 22.95 -7.15
C ILE A 741 7.04 21.42 -7.29
N HIS A 742 8.20 20.87 -7.63
CA HIS A 742 8.39 19.44 -7.92
C HIS A 742 9.69 18.90 -7.28
N GLY A 743 9.83 17.57 -7.28
CA GLY A 743 11.02 16.90 -6.75
C GLY A 743 11.08 16.88 -5.22
N PRO A 744 12.30 16.78 -4.63
CA PRO A 744 12.48 16.57 -3.19
C PRO A 744 11.82 17.63 -2.31
N LYS A 745 11.94 18.92 -2.66
CA LYS A 745 11.32 20.03 -1.91
C LYS A 745 9.79 19.87 -1.79
N TRP A 746 9.15 19.41 -2.87
CA TRP A 746 7.71 19.14 -2.88
C TRP A 746 7.35 17.92 -2.03
N ASP A 747 8.09 16.81 -2.18
CA ASP A 747 7.81 15.57 -1.46
C ASP A 747 7.99 15.73 0.07
N GLU A 748 9.04 16.47 0.48
CA GLU A 748 9.30 16.80 1.87
C GLU A 748 8.14 17.62 2.49
N PHE A 749 7.77 18.73 1.86
CA PHE A 749 6.64 19.55 2.32
C PHE A 749 5.34 18.74 2.35
N ARG A 750 5.08 17.96 1.29
CA ARG A 750 3.87 17.13 1.16
C ARG A 750 3.78 16.10 2.29
N LYS A 751 4.87 15.41 2.63
CA LYS A 751 4.91 14.42 3.72
C LYS A 751 4.58 15.04 5.08
N GLN A 752 5.06 16.25 5.35
CA GLN A 752 4.78 16.97 6.60
C GLN A 752 3.29 17.30 6.77
N VAL A 753 2.63 17.78 5.70
CA VAL A 753 1.24 18.26 5.80
C VAL A 753 0.19 17.17 5.57
N GLN A 754 0.47 16.17 4.72
CA GLN A 754 -0.56 15.21 4.30
C GLN A 754 -1.06 14.31 5.43
N GLN A 755 -0.20 13.97 6.39
CA GLN A 755 -0.57 13.14 7.54
C GLN A 755 -1.50 13.87 8.52
N ILE A 756 -1.59 15.20 8.39
CA ILE A 756 -2.45 16.05 9.21
C ILE A 756 -3.78 16.31 8.49
N VAL A 757 -3.73 16.61 7.19
CA VAL A 757 -4.88 17.10 6.42
C VAL A 757 -5.74 15.96 5.84
N LEU A 758 -5.16 14.85 5.40
CA LEU A 758 -5.89 13.76 4.74
C LEU A 758 -6.73 12.83 5.64
N PRO A 759 -6.43 12.63 6.94
CA PRO A 759 -7.24 11.77 7.79
C PRO A 759 -8.74 12.18 7.82
N PRO A 760 -9.69 11.22 7.75
CA PRO A 760 -11.12 11.52 7.84
C PRO A 760 -11.49 12.23 9.15
N SER A 761 -10.82 11.88 10.26
CA SER A 761 -11.03 12.48 11.57
C SER A 761 -10.76 13.98 11.57
N THR A 762 -9.76 14.46 10.81
CA THR A 762 -9.47 15.90 10.68
C THR A 762 -10.63 16.62 10.00
N ALA A 763 -11.16 16.07 8.90
CA ALA A 763 -12.23 16.70 8.15
C ALA A 763 -13.52 16.82 8.98
N ARG A 764 -13.90 15.77 9.74
CA ARG A 764 -15.11 15.74 10.56
C ARG A 764 -15.23 16.91 11.55
N LYS A 765 -14.10 17.43 12.04
CA LYS A 765 -14.06 18.60 12.95
C LYS A 765 -14.65 19.86 12.33
N TYR A 766 -14.59 19.98 11.01
CA TYR A 766 -15.03 21.16 10.29
C TYR A 766 -16.50 21.10 9.87
N ILE A 767 -17.20 19.98 10.08
CA ILE A 767 -18.62 19.85 9.73
C ILE A 767 -19.46 20.95 10.40
N GLN A 768 -19.34 21.13 11.72
CA GLN A 768 -20.11 22.15 12.44
C GLN A 768 -19.76 23.58 12.00
N PRO A 769 -18.48 24.00 11.97
CA PRO A 769 -18.10 25.30 11.44
C PRO A 769 -18.60 25.58 10.01
N LEU A 770 -18.52 24.59 9.11
CA LEU A 770 -18.98 24.74 7.73
C LEU A 770 -20.51 24.79 7.63
N ASN A 771 -21.25 24.11 8.51
CA ASN A 771 -22.70 24.24 8.61
C ASN A 771 -23.15 25.66 8.95
N VAL A 772 -22.44 26.32 9.87
CA VAL A 772 -22.72 27.72 10.25
C VAL A 772 -22.52 28.65 9.04
N ILE A 773 -21.35 28.55 8.39
CA ILE A 773 -21.03 29.36 7.21
C ILE A 773 -22.04 29.11 6.07
N ALA A 774 -22.44 27.86 5.85
CA ALA A 774 -23.47 27.54 4.85
C ALA A 774 -24.84 28.14 5.21
N GLY A 775 -25.21 28.16 6.49
CA GLY A 775 -26.46 28.79 6.96
C GLY A 775 -26.47 30.31 6.71
N GLU A 776 -25.40 31.00 7.08
CA GLU A 776 -25.24 32.43 6.80
C GLU A 776 -25.26 32.74 5.30
N PHE A 777 -24.67 31.86 4.48
CA PHE A 777 -24.74 32.01 3.03
C PHE A 777 -26.16 31.82 2.47
N LEU A 778 -26.96 30.91 3.04
CA LEU A 778 -28.38 30.78 2.68
C LEU A 778 -29.17 32.06 3.00
N GLU A 779 -28.97 32.64 4.18
CA GLU A 779 -29.60 33.92 4.54
C GLU A 779 -29.22 35.02 3.54
N ARG A 780 -27.94 35.06 3.15
CA ARG A 780 -27.44 36.02 2.15
C ARG A 780 -28.04 35.77 0.75
N MET A 781 -28.25 34.52 0.36
CA MET A 781 -28.97 34.19 -0.88
C MET A 781 -30.38 34.75 -0.84
N GLU A 782 -31.11 34.57 0.26
CA GLU A 782 -32.49 35.06 0.46
C GLU A 782 -32.58 36.58 0.40
N GLU A 783 -31.64 37.28 1.03
CA GLU A 783 -31.55 38.75 1.00
C GLU A 783 -31.23 39.31 -0.39
N SER A 784 -30.57 38.51 -1.23
CA SER A 784 -30.16 38.92 -2.58
C SER A 784 -31.20 38.64 -3.68
N LEU A 785 -32.34 38.06 -3.31
CA LEU A 785 -33.39 37.75 -4.27
C LEU A 785 -34.05 39.01 -4.81
N ASP A 786 -34.23 39.06 -6.13
CA ASP A 786 -35.00 40.12 -6.77
C ASP A 786 -36.53 39.90 -6.62
N GLU A 787 -37.32 40.78 -7.22
CA GLU A 787 -38.78 40.70 -7.22
C GLU A 787 -39.33 39.40 -7.84
N ASN A 788 -38.57 38.77 -8.74
CA ASN A 788 -38.90 37.50 -9.39
C ASN A 788 -38.46 36.27 -8.60
N LYS A 789 -37.87 36.48 -7.41
CA LYS A 789 -37.22 35.45 -6.58
C LYS A 789 -36.02 34.82 -7.28
N GLU A 790 -35.29 35.60 -8.06
CA GLU A 790 -34.06 35.19 -8.73
C GLU A 790 -32.81 35.73 -8.04
N LEU A 791 -31.74 34.94 -8.06
CA LEU A 791 -30.43 35.33 -7.56
C LEU A 791 -29.77 36.38 -8.49
N PRO A 792 -28.85 37.21 -7.97
CA PRO A 792 -28.28 38.34 -8.72
C PRO A 792 -27.41 37.91 -9.90
N ASP A 793 -27.26 38.78 -10.89
CA ASP A 793 -26.45 38.53 -12.11
C ASP A 793 -25.03 38.05 -11.80
N LYS A 794 -24.43 38.60 -10.73
CA LYS A 794 -23.07 38.25 -10.27
C LYS A 794 -23.08 37.22 -9.15
N PHE A 795 -24.05 36.31 -9.10
CA PHE A 795 -24.16 35.31 -8.02
C PHE A 795 -22.91 34.45 -7.84
N LEU A 796 -22.16 34.16 -8.92
CA LEU A 796 -20.88 33.45 -8.82
C LEU A 796 -19.88 34.16 -7.87
N TYR A 797 -19.91 35.49 -7.80
CA TYR A 797 -19.09 36.26 -6.87
C TYR A 797 -19.48 36.05 -5.41
N GLU A 798 -20.78 35.85 -5.15
CA GLU A 798 -21.28 35.50 -3.81
C GLU A 798 -20.86 34.07 -3.44
N ILE A 799 -20.86 33.14 -4.39
CA ILE A 799 -20.30 31.79 -4.18
C ILE A 799 -18.79 31.85 -3.89
N TYR A 800 -18.01 32.74 -4.52
CA TYR A 800 -16.60 32.92 -4.19
C TYR A 800 -16.38 33.41 -2.74
N LYS A 801 -17.25 34.31 -2.23
CA LYS A 801 -17.20 34.75 -0.83
C LYS A 801 -17.46 33.61 0.15
N TRP A 802 -18.45 32.77 -0.14
CA TRP A 802 -18.75 31.58 0.66
C TRP A 802 -17.59 30.58 0.67
N ALA A 803 -17.01 30.27 -0.49
CA ALA A 803 -15.89 29.35 -0.58
C ALA A 803 -14.64 29.92 0.11
N LEU A 804 -14.39 31.23 -0.03
CA LEU A 804 -13.32 31.92 0.71
C LEU A 804 -13.49 31.78 2.22
N GLU A 805 -14.68 32.09 2.75
CA GLU A 805 -14.97 32.00 4.19
C GLU A 805 -14.77 30.56 4.70
N SER A 806 -15.24 29.57 3.93
CA SER A 806 -15.11 28.13 4.23
C SER A 806 -13.66 27.66 4.23
N VAL A 807 -12.91 27.96 3.17
CA VAL A 807 -11.50 27.57 3.04
C VAL A 807 -10.65 28.30 4.08
N ALA A 808 -10.95 29.56 4.41
CA ALA A 808 -10.24 30.29 5.47
C ALA A 808 -10.52 29.70 6.85
N ARG A 809 -11.75 29.25 7.13
CA ARG A 809 -12.08 28.54 8.37
C ARG A 809 -11.24 27.27 8.53
N VAL A 810 -11.02 26.52 7.44
CA VAL A 810 -10.21 25.30 7.43
C VAL A 810 -8.71 25.59 7.52
N SER A 811 -8.23 26.54 6.71
CA SER A 811 -6.80 26.74 6.45
C SER A 811 -6.11 27.74 7.38
N LEU A 812 -6.87 28.71 7.93
CA LEU A 812 -6.37 29.75 8.83
C LEU A 812 -6.99 29.68 10.23
N ASP A 813 -7.91 28.74 10.46
CA ASP A 813 -8.67 28.61 11.71
C ASP A 813 -9.42 29.91 12.09
N THR A 814 -9.88 30.66 11.08
CA THR A 814 -10.44 32.00 11.28
C THR A 814 -11.69 32.26 10.43
N ARG A 815 -12.53 33.19 10.89
CA ARG A 815 -13.64 33.76 10.12
C ARG A 815 -13.15 35.07 9.50
N LEU A 816 -13.28 35.22 8.19
CA LEU A 816 -12.84 36.43 7.48
C LEU A 816 -13.94 37.49 7.42
N GLY A 817 -15.20 37.13 7.70
CA GLY A 817 -16.33 38.06 7.59
C GLY A 817 -16.70 38.38 6.15
N CYS A 818 -16.38 37.50 5.20
CA CYS A 818 -16.65 37.71 3.78
C CYS A 818 -18.15 37.70 3.44
N LEU A 819 -18.98 37.21 4.35
CA LEU A 819 -20.44 37.14 4.21
C LEU A 819 -21.16 38.30 4.92
N ASP A 820 -20.44 39.19 5.62
CA ASP A 820 -21.03 40.27 6.40
C ASP A 820 -21.88 41.23 5.53
N ARG A 821 -23.02 41.68 6.07
CA ARG A 821 -24.00 42.53 5.37
C ARG A 821 -23.45 43.91 4.98
N ASN A 822 -22.62 44.50 5.85
CA ASN A 822 -22.08 45.86 5.70
C ASN A 822 -20.55 45.86 5.54
N LEU A 823 -20.04 45.07 4.59
CA LEU A 823 -18.62 45.06 4.26
C LEU A 823 -18.19 46.44 3.74
N ASN A 824 -17.39 47.15 4.54
CA ASN A 824 -16.75 48.40 4.12
C ASN A 824 -15.82 48.11 2.93
N GLU A 825 -15.86 48.94 1.88
CA GLU A 825 -15.01 48.81 0.69
C GLU A 825 -13.51 48.83 1.03
N ASN A 826 -13.14 49.50 2.13
CA ASN A 826 -11.77 49.57 2.64
C ASN A 826 -11.45 48.51 3.70
N SER A 827 -12.36 47.57 3.97
CA SER A 827 -12.13 46.48 4.92
C SER A 827 -11.06 45.50 4.43
N GLU A 828 -10.39 44.84 5.38
CA GLU A 828 -9.43 43.76 5.08
C GLU A 828 -10.11 42.63 4.29
N SER A 829 -11.33 42.24 4.69
CA SER A 829 -12.14 41.21 4.04
C SER A 829 -12.42 41.55 2.57
N GLN A 830 -12.80 42.80 2.27
CA GLN A 830 -13.02 43.24 0.89
C GLN A 830 -11.72 43.27 0.08
N ARG A 831 -10.58 43.65 0.69
CA ARG A 831 -9.27 43.58 0.03
C ARG A 831 -8.88 42.13 -0.32
N ILE A 832 -9.15 41.17 0.55
CA ILE A 832 -8.89 39.74 0.28
C ILE A 832 -9.77 39.25 -0.88
N ILE A 833 -11.06 39.57 -0.85
CA ILE A 833 -11.99 39.22 -1.93
C ILE A 833 -11.48 39.82 -3.26
N ASN A 834 -11.08 41.10 -3.27
CA ASN A 834 -10.54 41.75 -4.46
C ASN A 834 -9.23 41.08 -4.95
N SER A 835 -8.36 40.67 -4.02
CA SER A 835 -7.10 40.00 -4.32
C SER A 835 -7.31 38.62 -4.94
N ILE A 836 -8.29 37.86 -4.44
CA ILE A 836 -8.69 36.57 -5.01
C ILE A 836 -9.13 36.72 -6.46
N ASN A 837 -10.08 37.62 -6.70
CA ASN A 837 -10.57 37.85 -8.05
C ASN A 837 -9.43 38.32 -8.95
N THR A 838 -8.61 39.26 -8.47
CA THR A 838 -7.43 39.73 -9.20
C THR A 838 -6.47 38.59 -9.53
N PHE A 839 -6.20 37.68 -8.60
CA PHE A 839 -5.38 36.50 -8.85
C PHE A 839 -5.96 35.66 -9.98
N PHE A 840 -7.20 35.17 -9.85
CA PHE A 840 -7.80 34.23 -10.81
C PHE A 840 -7.96 34.84 -12.21
N TRP A 841 -8.40 36.09 -12.33
CA TRP A 841 -8.53 36.78 -13.62
C TRP A 841 -7.18 36.97 -14.33
N ASN A 842 -6.08 37.09 -13.58
CA ASN A 842 -4.76 37.25 -14.18
C ASN A 842 -4.04 35.91 -14.43
N VAL A 843 -4.43 34.80 -13.77
CA VAL A 843 -3.79 33.48 -13.98
C VAL A 843 -3.86 33.05 -15.44
N SER A 844 -5.01 33.18 -16.11
CA SER A 844 -5.13 32.83 -17.54
C SER A 844 -4.13 33.59 -18.41
N GLU A 845 -3.93 34.87 -18.12
CA GLU A 845 -2.99 35.73 -18.85
C GLU A 845 -1.52 35.37 -18.57
N VAL A 846 -1.17 35.05 -17.32
CA VAL A 846 0.24 34.84 -16.93
C VAL A 846 0.73 33.40 -17.10
N GLU A 847 -0.18 32.42 -17.02
CA GLU A 847 0.16 30.99 -17.10
C GLU A 847 -0.18 30.35 -18.45
N LEU A 848 -1.30 30.72 -19.09
CA LEU A 848 -1.77 30.04 -20.31
C LEU A 848 -1.37 30.76 -21.61
N LYS A 849 -1.19 32.08 -21.59
CA LYS A 849 -0.74 32.85 -22.76
C LYS A 849 0.79 32.85 -22.89
N MET A 850 1.27 33.33 -24.04
CA MET A 850 2.70 33.55 -24.28
C MET A 850 3.34 34.32 -23.12
N PRO A 851 4.45 33.86 -22.53
CA PRO A 851 5.00 34.38 -21.28
C PRO A 851 5.79 35.70 -21.48
N ILE A 852 5.14 36.72 -22.04
CA ILE A 852 5.68 38.06 -22.30
C ILE A 852 6.27 38.67 -21.03
N TRP A 853 5.69 38.34 -19.87
CA TRP A 853 6.14 38.78 -18.55
C TRP A 853 7.59 38.40 -18.21
N ARG A 854 8.16 37.38 -18.86
CA ARG A 854 9.58 37.00 -18.71
C ARG A 854 10.53 38.04 -19.31
N PHE A 855 10.07 38.83 -20.29
CA PHE A 855 10.83 39.89 -20.93
C PHE A 855 10.42 41.27 -20.43
N TYR A 856 9.12 41.50 -20.23
CA TYR A 856 8.56 42.76 -19.75
C TYR A 856 7.42 42.52 -18.76
N LYS A 857 7.60 42.94 -17.50
CA LYS A 857 6.61 42.80 -16.42
C LYS A 857 5.35 43.63 -16.73
N ASN A 858 4.42 43.03 -17.45
CA ASN A 858 3.17 43.67 -17.86
C ASN A 858 2.21 43.90 -16.68
N LYS A 859 1.11 44.65 -16.92
CA LYS A 859 0.12 44.97 -15.89
C LYS A 859 -0.49 43.72 -15.25
N ALA A 860 -0.75 42.67 -16.05
CA ALA A 860 -1.35 41.44 -15.57
C ALA A 860 -0.44 40.70 -14.59
N PHE A 861 0.84 40.52 -14.93
CA PHE A 861 1.85 39.95 -14.04
C PHE A 861 2.03 40.78 -12.77
N THR A 862 2.05 42.11 -12.88
CA THR A 862 2.19 42.98 -11.71
C THR A 862 1.00 42.85 -10.76
N LYS A 863 -0.23 42.82 -11.28
CA LYS A 863 -1.45 42.57 -10.50
C LYS A 863 -1.46 41.18 -9.86
N TYR A 864 -1.04 40.17 -10.62
CA TYR A 864 -0.92 38.79 -10.15
C TYR A 864 0.04 38.67 -8.95
N ILE A 865 1.24 39.27 -9.05
CA ILE A 865 2.21 39.28 -7.95
C ILE A 865 1.68 40.09 -6.76
N GLY A 866 1.00 41.21 -6.99
CA GLY A 866 0.36 41.99 -5.93
C GLY A 866 -0.66 41.17 -5.13
N ALA A 867 -1.52 40.42 -5.82
CA ALA A 867 -2.48 39.53 -5.18
C ALA A 867 -1.81 38.41 -4.36
N LEU A 868 -0.74 37.79 -4.89
CA LEU A 868 0.06 36.80 -4.15
C LEU A 868 0.68 37.37 -2.87
N GLU A 869 1.18 38.61 -2.91
CA GLU A 869 1.70 39.29 -1.72
C GLU A 869 0.62 39.59 -0.68
N ASP A 870 -0.57 39.99 -1.12
CA ASP A 870 -1.71 40.22 -0.23
C ASP A 870 -2.11 38.92 0.49
N PHE A 871 -2.18 37.79 -0.24
CA PHE A 871 -2.44 36.48 0.38
C PHE A 871 -1.34 36.05 1.34
N ARG A 872 -0.06 36.21 0.97
CA ARG A 872 1.07 35.83 1.83
C ARG A 872 1.02 36.63 3.14
N THR A 873 0.76 37.93 3.04
CA THR A 873 0.64 38.83 4.19
C THR A 873 -0.53 38.43 5.08
N LEU A 874 -1.68 38.13 4.48
CA LEU A 874 -2.86 37.63 5.17
C LEU A 874 -2.55 36.35 5.95
N CYS A 875 -2.03 35.33 5.26
CA CYS A 875 -1.72 34.04 5.88
C CYS A 875 -0.76 34.24 7.04
N MET A 876 0.31 35.01 6.85
CA MET A 876 1.25 35.27 7.93
C MET A 876 0.62 35.98 9.13
N LYS A 877 -0.27 36.97 8.91
CA LYS A 877 -0.97 37.68 9.99
C LYS A 877 -1.77 36.72 10.87
N TYR A 878 -2.63 35.90 10.27
CA TYR A 878 -3.51 34.99 11.01
C TYR A 878 -2.76 33.81 11.63
N ILE A 879 -1.75 33.27 10.95
CA ILE A 879 -0.92 32.20 11.49
C ILE A 879 -0.09 32.71 12.68
N THR A 880 0.49 33.91 12.60
CA THR A 880 1.24 34.51 13.71
C THR A 880 0.35 34.72 14.93
N ARG A 881 -0.86 35.29 14.74
CA ARG A 881 -1.86 35.43 15.81
C ARG A 881 -2.22 34.09 16.44
N THR A 882 -2.37 33.03 15.64
CA THR A 882 -2.67 31.68 16.14
C THR A 882 -1.51 31.14 16.98
N VAL A 883 -0.27 31.31 16.53
CA VAL A 883 0.94 30.87 17.25
C VAL A 883 1.14 31.63 18.57
N GLU A 884 0.88 32.94 18.59
CA GLU A 884 0.90 33.77 19.82
C GLU A 884 -0.16 33.29 20.82
N ASN A 885 -1.35 32.95 20.35
CA ASN A 885 -2.42 32.38 21.19
C ASN A 885 -2.07 31.01 21.76
N ILE A 886 -1.31 30.17 21.02
CA ILE A 886 -0.82 28.88 21.54
C ILE A 886 0.22 29.13 22.64
N SER A 887 1.14 30.07 22.42
CA SER A 887 2.28 30.32 23.31
C SER A 887 1.89 31.00 24.63
N SER A 888 0.75 31.71 24.65
CA SER A 888 0.21 32.42 25.82
C SER A 888 -0.73 31.58 26.69
N ARG A 889 -1.07 30.35 26.29
CA ARG A 889 -1.97 29.46 27.03
C ARG A 889 -1.20 28.40 27.82
N SER A 890 -1.63 28.09 29.04
CA SER A 890 -1.12 26.94 29.80
C SER A 890 -1.50 25.64 29.09
N ALA A 891 -0.58 24.68 29.01
CA ALA A 891 -0.70 23.45 28.22
C ALA A 891 -1.75 22.42 28.72
N ILE A 892 -2.71 22.83 29.56
CA ILE A 892 -3.55 21.90 30.35
C ILE A 892 -5.00 21.77 29.84
N ASP A 893 -5.51 22.67 28.97
CA ASP A 893 -6.98 22.81 28.83
C ASP A 893 -7.65 22.43 27.48
N LYS A 894 -6.94 21.95 26.46
CA LYS A 894 -7.61 21.48 25.22
C LYS A 894 -7.53 19.96 25.07
N GLN A 895 -8.69 19.32 24.91
CA GLN A 895 -8.76 17.95 24.40
C GLN A 895 -8.14 17.91 22.99
N GLU A 896 -7.53 16.79 22.61
CA GLU A 896 -6.87 16.64 21.29
C GLU A 896 -7.83 16.90 20.10
N GLU A 897 -9.13 16.81 20.37
CA GLU A 897 -10.23 17.08 19.45
C GLU A 897 -10.35 18.56 19.06
N ASP A 898 -9.93 19.51 19.90
CA ASP A 898 -10.08 20.96 19.69
C ASP A 898 -8.88 21.65 18.99
N ILE A 899 -7.89 20.86 18.59
CA ILE A 899 -6.69 21.36 17.90
C ILE A 899 -6.96 21.49 16.40
N SER A 900 -6.82 22.71 15.86
CA SER A 900 -7.03 23.03 14.44
C SER A 900 -5.89 22.52 13.55
N ILE A 901 -6.08 22.52 12.22
CA ILE A 901 -5.03 22.12 11.25
C ILE A 901 -3.78 22.98 11.41
N VAL A 902 -3.96 24.30 11.54
CA VAL A 902 -2.89 25.27 11.75
C VAL A 902 -2.11 24.96 13.02
N GLU A 903 -2.83 24.84 14.15
CA GLU A 903 -2.24 24.52 15.45
C GLU A 903 -1.47 23.19 15.37
N ARG A 904 -2.06 22.15 14.76
CA ARG A 904 -1.43 20.82 14.64
C ARG A 904 -0.19 20.82 13.77
N ILE A 905 -0.15 21.61 12.71
CA ILE A 905 1.06 21.78 11.88
C ILE A 905 2.13 22.45 12.71
N PHE A 906 1.82 23.57 13.36
CA PHE A 906 2.78 24.29 14.18
C PHE A 906 3.33 23.41 15.32
N LEU A 907 2.46 22.69 16.04
CA LEU A 907 2.85 21.80 17.13
C LEU A 907 3.75 20.64 16.66
N LYS A 908 3.57 20.14 15.42
CA LYS A 908 4.39 19.07 14.87
C LYS A 908 5.70 19.54 14.24
N THR A 909 5.71 20.71 13.61
CA THR A 909 6.88 21.18 12.84
C THR A 909 7.69 22.23 13.56
N GLY A 910 7.12 22.92 14.56
CA GLY A 910 7.70 24.10 15.19
C GLY A 910 7.86 25.29 14.23
N ASN A 911 7.29 25.24 13.03
CA ASN A 911 7.55 26.20 11.96
C ASN A 911 6.24 26.82 11.43
N SER A 912 5.99 28.06 11.81
CA SER A 912 4.81 28.84 11.36
C SER A 912 4.78 29.06 9.84
N LYS A 913 5.94 29.08 9.16
CA LYS A 913 5.98 29.21 7.70
C LYS A 913 5.36 28.01 7.00
N VAL A 914 5.50 26.79 7.54
CA VAL A 914 4.86 25.59 6.95
C VAL A 914 3.34 25.74 6.95
N ALA A 915 2.78 26.19 8.08
CA ALA A 915 1.33 26.43 8.20
C ALA A 915 0.86 27.56 7.26
N ALA A 916 1.62 28.66 7.19
CA ALA A 916 1.29 29.78 6.30
C ALA A 916 1.37 29.42 4.81
N VAL A 917 2.37 28.65 4.39
CA VAL A 917 2.49 28.18 3.00
C VAL A 917 1.38 27.19 2.66
N LEU A 918 1.02 26.28 3.58
CA LEU A 918 -0.12 25.40 3.36
C LEU A 918 -1.42 26.19 3.22
N ALA A 919 -1.64 27.16 4.09
CA ALA A 919 -2.85 27.98 4.05
C ALA A 919 -2.95 28.78 2.74
N LEU A 920 -1.84 29.37 2.30
CA LEU A 920 -1.72 30.02 1.00
C LEU A 920 -2.08 29.05 -0.14
N ASP A 921 -1.48 27.86 -0.17
CA ASP A 921 -1.73 26.87 -1.22
C ASP A 921 -3.19 26.37 -1.22
N LEU A 922 -3.83 26.23 -0.05
CA LEU A 922 -5.25 25.86 0.06
C LEU A 922 -6.17 26.99 -0.42
N LEU A 923 -5.87 28.25 -0.10
CA LEU A 923 -6.66 29.41 -0.55
C LEU A 923 -6.56 29.63 -2.06
N LEU A 924 -5.36 29.51 -2.64
CA LEU A 924 -5.13 29.76 -4.06
C LEU A 924 -5.84 28.75 -4.98
N VAL A 925 -6.13 27.54 -4.50
CA VAL A 925 -6.72 26.47 -5.34
C VAL A 925 -8.11 26.06 -4.87
N GLY A 926 -8.42 26.20 -3.57
CA GLY A 926 -9.67 25.72 -2.98
C GLY A 926 -10.88 26.62 -3.22
N VAL A 927 -10.69 27.93 -3.41
CA VAL A 927 -11.82 28.87 -3.54
C VAL A 927 -12.52 28.71 -4.88
N ASP A 928 -11.80 28.96 -5.98
CA ASP A 928 -12.38 28.93 -7.33
C ASP A 928 -12.96 27.55 -7.69
N THR A 929 -12.21 26.49 -7.40
CA THR A 929 -12.60 25.13 -7.81
C THR A 929 -13.87 24.63 -7.12
N THR A 930 -14.03 24.90 -5.82
CA THR A 930 -15.25 24.54 -5.08
C THR A 930 -16.44 25.38 -5.56
N SER A 931 -16.25 26.68 -5.81
CA SER A 931 -17.31 27.57 -6.30
C SER A 931 -17.89 27.13 -7.64
N ILE A 932 -17.03 26.75 -8.59
CA ILE A 932 -17.44 26.28 -9.92
C ILE A 932 -18.13 24.92 -9.84
N ALA A 933 -17.63 24.01 -9.00
CA ALA A 933 -18.28 22.73 -8.75
C ALA A 933 -19.70 22.92 -8.18
N LEU A 934 -19.87 23.86 -7.25
CA LEU A 934 -21.17 24.22 -6.70
C LEU A 934 -22.10 24.79 -7.79
N ALA A 935 -21.64 25.81 -8.52
CA ALA A 935 -22.40 26.46 -9.58
C ALA A 935 -22.87 25.46 -10.65
N SER A 936 -21.97 24.58 -11.11
CA SER A 936 -22.31 23.56 -12.10
C SER A 936 -23.29 22.52 -11.55
N THR A 937 -23.19 22.16 -10.25
CA THR A 937 -24.10 21.20 -9.63
C THR A 937 -25.49 21.81 -9.42
N LEU A 938 -25.56 23.08 -9.01
CA LEU A 938 -26.82 23.84 -8.94
C LEU A 938 -27.48 23.88 -10.31
N TYR A 939 -26.71 24.19 -11.35
CA TYR A 939 -27.21 24.21 -12.72
C TYR A 939 -27.77 22.85 -13.16
N GLN A 940 -27.00 21.77 -13.01
CA GLN A 940 -27.46 20.43 -13.40
C GLN A 940 -28.75 20.03 -12.68
N LEU A 941 -28.84 20.26 -11.36
CA LEU A 941 -30.07 19.94 -10.62
C LEU A 941 -31.22 20.91 -10.92
N SER A 942 -30.95 22.15 -11.31
CA SER A 942 -31.99 23.10 -11.75
C SER A 942 -32.60 22.72 -13.10
N GLN A 943 -31.84 22.05 -13.98
CA GLN A 943 -32.33 21.57 -15.27
C GLN A 943 -32.98 20.18 -15.17
N ASN A 944 -32.65 19.39 -14.15
CA ASN A 944 -33.15 18.03 -13.96
C ASN A 944 -34.04 17.93 -12.71
N GLN A 945 -35.27 18.43 -12.82
CA GLN A 945 -36.22 18.57 -11.69
C GLN A 945 -36.62 17.23 -11.06
N ASP A 946 -36.67 16.14 -11.83
CA ASP A 946 -36.91 14.79 -11.33
C ASP A 946 -35.77 14.31 -10.42
N LYS A 947 -34.51 14.61 -10.78
CA LYS A 947 -33.33 14.30 -9.98
C LYS A 947 -33.27 15.19 -8.74
N GLN A 948 -33.63 16.47 -8.88
CA GLN A 948 -33.75 17.39 -7.75
C GLN A 948 -34.80 16.91 -6.74
N GLN A 949 -35.92 16.39 -7.21
CA GLN A 949 -36.97 15.82 -6.37
C GLN A 949 -36.47 14.61 -5.57
N LYS A 950 -35.70 13.70 -6.18
CA LYS A 950 -35.05 12.57 -5.48
C LYS A 950 -34.05 13.04 -4.42
N VAL A 951 -33.26 14.09 -4.71
CA VAL A 951 -32.37 14.72 -3.70
C VAL A 951 -33.21 15.25 -2.54
N TYR A 952 -34.31 15.95 -2.80
CA TYR A 952 -35.20 16.46 -1.75
C TYR A 952 -35.79 15.32 -0.89
N GLU A 953 -36.26 14.24 -1.50
CA GLU A 953 -36.79 13.07 -0.79
C GLU A 953 -35.73 12.39 0.10
N GLU A 954 -34.51 12.19 -0.42
CA GLU A 954 -33.36 11.73 0.37
C GLU A 954 -33.11 12.65 1.57
N LEU A 955 -33.10 13.96 1.35
CA LEU A 955 -32.83 14.94 2.41
C LEU A 955 -33.96 15.00 3.44
N CYS A 956 -35.22 14.85 3.04
CA CYS A 956 -36.36 14.74 3.98
C CYS A 956 -36.27 13.50 4.85
N SER A 957 -35.80 12.37 4.28
CA SER A 957 -35.60 11.13 5.05
C SER A 957 -34.45 11.23 6.05
N ILE A 958 -33.36 11.93 5.70
CA ILE A 958 -32.16 12.04 6.54
C ILE A 958 -32.27 13.19 7.55
N LEU A 959 -32.95 14.27 7.16
CA LEU A 959 -33.17 15.49 7.95
C LEU A 959 -34.69 15.74 8.07
N PRO A 960 -35.37 15.03 9.00
CA PRO A 960 -36.83 15.11 9.15
C PRO A 960 -37.29 16.53 9.49
N GLU A 961 -36.56 17.23 10.35
CA GLU A 961 -36.87 18.61 10.74
C GLU A 961 -36.25 19.61 9.75
N ALA A 962 -37.07 20.56 9.30
CA ALA A 962 -36.61 21.64 8.44
C ALA A 962 -35.64 22.54 9.22
N GLY A 963 -34.36 22.54 8.83
CA GLY A 963 -33.31 23.36 9.44
C GLY A 963 -32.30 22.60 10.31
N SER A 964 -32.43 21.27 10.47
CA SER A 964 -31.43 20.47 11.18
C SER A 964 -30.02 20.68 10.61
N ALA A 965 -29.02 20.75 11.49
CA ALA A 965 -27.62 20.77 11.08
C ALA A 965 -27.23 19.42 10.46
N ILE A 966 -26.38 19.45 9.44
CA ILE A 966 -25.87 18.23 8.80
C ILE A 966 -24.74 17.71 9.66
N ASP A 967 -24.97 16.65 10.42
CA ASP A 967 -23.92 16.00 11.21
C ASP A 967 -23.13 14.96 10.39
N SER A 968 -22.15 14.30 11.02
CA SER A 968 -21.33 13.28 10.34
C SER A 968 -22.14 12.07 9.88
N ASN A 969 -23.23 11.73 10.55
CA ASN A 969 -24.07 10.58 10.18
C ASN A 969 -24.94 10.94 8.96
N ALA A 970 -25.58 12.11 8.99
CA ALA A 970 -26.32 12.64 7.85
C ALA A 970 -25.41 12.73 6.61
N GLN A 971 -24.20 13.28 6.76
CA GLN A 971 -23.24 13.40 5.67
C GLN A 971 -22.87 12.03 5.07
N GLU A 972 -22.68 10.98 5.87
CA GLU A 972 -22.35 9.63 5.38
C GLU A 972 -23.48 9.05 4.50
N ASN A 973 -24.74 9.39 4.80
CA ASN A 973 -25.94 8.85 4.16
C ASN A 973 -26.47 9.65 2.93
N LEU A 974 -25.85 10.77 2.55
CA LEU A 974 -26.22 11.58 1.35
C LEU A 974 -25.83 10.88 0.02
N HIS A 975 -26.30 9.66 -0.21
CA HIS A 975 -25.88 8.79 -1.31
C HIS A 975 -26.21 9.37 -2.69
N TYR A 976 -27.44 9.83 -2.88
CA TYR A 976 -27.96 10.37 -4.12
C TYR A 976 -27.40 11.76 -4.40
N LEU A 977 -27.33 12.66 -3.40
CA LEU A 977 -26.66 13.94 -3.57
C LEU A 977 -25.17 13.78 -3.94
N LYS A 978 -24.45 12.84 -3.32
CA LYS A 978 -23.06 12.51 -3.71
C LYS A 978 -22.98 11.99 -5.14
N ALA A 979 -23.97 11.22 -5.59
CA ALA A 979 -24.06 10.74 -6.96
C ALA A 979 -24.28 11.91 -7.96
N CYS A 980 -25.13 12.89 -7.62
CA CYS A 980 -25.32 14.10 -8.41
C CYS A 980 -24.03 14.92 -8.54
N ILE A 981 -23.30 15.13 -7.44
CA ILE A 981 -22.01 15.85 -7.47
C ILE A 981 -21.01 15.11 -8.38
N LYS A 982 -20.92 13.77 -8.29
CA LYS A 982 -20.03 12.97 -9.14
C LYS A 982 -20.41 13.06 -10.61
N GLU A 983 -21.69 13.01 -10.94
CA GLU A 983 -22.15 13.12 -12.32
C GLU A 983 -21.88 14.52 -12.88
N THR A 984 -22.09 15.57 -12.09
CA THR A 984 -21.71 16.93 -12.48
C THR A 984 -20.22 17.01 -12.79
N LEU A 985 -19.35 16.50 -11.90
CA LEU A 985 -17.89 16.56 -12.09
C LEU A 985 -17.39 15.67 -13.24
N ARG A 986 -18.19 14.70 -13.69
CA ARG A 986 -17.94 13.94 -14.92
C ARG A 986 -18.29 14.79 -16.15
N MET A 987 -19.49 15.37 -16.18
CA MET A 987 -19.96 16.14 -17.34
C MET A 987 -19.22 17.47 -17.51
N TYR A 988 -18.99 18.16 -16.39
CA TYR A 988 -18.38 19.49 -16.30
C TYR A 988 -17.23 19.45 -15.29
N PRO A 989 -16.11 18.78 -15.61
CA PRO A 989 -14.95 18.75 -14.74
C PRO A 989 -14.37 20.16 -14.60
N VAL A 990 -14.25 20.63 -13.36
CA VAL A 990 -13.67 21.96 -13.04
C VAL A 990 -12.27 22.11 -13.60
N ILE A 991 -11.48 21.03 -13.57
CA ILE A 991 -10.17 20.93 -14.22
C ILE A 991 -10.31 19.93 -15.38
N ILE A 992 -10.26 20.44 -16.61
CA ILE A 992 -10.58 19.68 -17.83
C ILE A 992 -9.55 18.59 -18.18
N GLY A 993 -8.36 18.63 -17.58
CA GLY A 993 -7.35 17.60 -17.77
C GLY A 993 -6.19 17.71 -16.78
N ASN A 994 -5.55 16.56 -16.52
CA ASN A 994 -4.40 16.46 -15.62
C ASN A 994 -3.13 16.15 -16.41
N GLY A 995 -1.99 16.68 -15.96
CA GLY A 995 -0.70 16.47 -16.65
C GLY A 995 0.34 15.69 -15.86
N ARG A 996 1.25 15.01 -16.57
CA ARG A 996 2.51 14.45 -16.05
C ARG A 996 3.68 14.75 -16.97
N SER A 997 4.83 15.04 -16.37
CA SER A 997 6.08 15.17 -17.11
C SER A 997 6.85 13.87 -16.96
N LEU A 998 7.11 13.18 -18.08
CA LEU A 998 7.84 11.92 -18.04
C LEU A 998 9.27 12.10 -17.53
N SER A 999 9.66 11.21 -16.62
CA SER A 999 11.00 11.15 -16.03
C SER A 999 11.93 10.18 -16.75
N ASN A 1000 11.37 9.21 -17.50
CA ASN A 1000 12.06 8.22 -18.32
C ASN A 1000 11.32 8.00 -19.63
N ASP A 1001 12.03 7.47 -20.62
CA ASP A 1001 11.43 7.02 -21.88
C ASP A 1001 10.41 5.92 -21.60
N THR A 1002 9.21 6.03 -22.15
CA THR A 1002 8.06 5.19 -21.80
C THR A 1002 7.27 4.81 -23.05
N VAL A 1003 6.88 3.55 -23.18
CA VAL A 1003 5.98 3.12 -24.27
C VAL A 1003 4.54 3.43 -23.92
N ILE A 1004 3.89 4.30 -24.69
CA ILE A 1004 2.49 4.72 -24.51
C ILE A 1004 1.74 4.52 -25.83
N GLY A 1005 0.68 3.70 -25.78
CA GLY A 1005 -0.11 3.22 -26.91
C GLY A 1005 0.70 2.85 -28.15
N GLY A 1006 1.76 2.06 -27.94
CA GLY A 1006 2.61 1.52 -29.01
C GLY A 1006 3.75 2.44 -29.47
N TYR A 1007 3.87 3.66 -28.96
CA TYR A 1007 4.94 4.61 -29.32
C TYR A 1007 5.98 4.74 -28.21
N MET A 1008 7.26 4.82 -28.58
CA MET A 1008 8.34 5.15 -27.63
C MET A 1008 8.33 6.65 -27.34
N VAL A 1009 7.77 7.07 -26.20
CA VAL A 1009 7.66 8.47 -25.80
C VAL A 1009 8.90 8.88 -24.99
N PRO A 1010 9.62 9.95 -25.38
CA PRO A 1010 10.84 10.34 -24.70
C PRO A 1010 10.58 10.97 -23.32
N LYS A 1011 11.57 10.85 -22.45
CA LYS A 1011 11.69 11.61 -21.21
C LYS A 1011 11.52 13.11 -21.47
N GLY A 1012 10.83 13.79 -20.56
CA GLY A 1012 10.58 15.23 -20.64
C GLY A 1012 9.27 15.62 -21.33
N THR A 1013 8.67 14.72 -22.13
CA THR A 1013 7.35 14.93 -22.74
C THR A 1013 6.29 15.20 -21.66
N HIS A 1014 5.39 16.14 -21.96
CA HIS A 1014 4.25 16.46 -21.09
C HIS A 1014 3.02 15.69 -21.57
N ILE A 1015 2.64 14.68 -20.80
CA ILE A 1015 1.44 13.90 -21.04
C ILE A 1015 0.25 14.64 -20.44
N ILE A 1016 -0.80 14.82 -21.22
CA ILE A 1016 -2.07 15.41 -20.81
C ILE A 1016 -3.14 14.33 -20.87
N PHE A 1017 -3.92 14.21 -19.80
CA PHE A 1017 -5.07 13.32 -19.66
C PHE A 1017 -6.35 14.15 -19.76
N PRO A 1018 -7.02 14.21 -20.92
CA PRO A 1018 -8.12 15.12 -21.18
C PRO A 1018 -9.42 14.61 -20.55
N HIS A 1019 -9.55 14.74 -19.23
CA HIS A 1019 -10.69 14.24 -18.46
C HIS A 1019 -12.03 14.74 -18.99
N LEU A 1020 -12.12 15.98 -19.49
CA LEU A 1020 -13.34 16.49 -20.14
C LEU A 1020 -13.80 15.59 -21.30
N VAL A 1021 -12.87 15.14 -22.14
CA VAL A 1021 -13.21 14.28 -23.29
C VAL A 1021 -13.44 12.85 -22.83
N VAL A 1022 -12.46 12.23 -22.17
CA VAL A 1022 -12.52 10.79 -21.84
C VAL A 1022 -13.66 10.43 -20.88
N SER A 1023 -14.15 11.38 -20.10
CA SER A 1023 -15.30 11.16 -19.20
C SER A 1023 -16.66 11.44 -19.86
N ASN A 1024 -16.67 11.87 -21.12
CA ASN A 1024 -17.87 12.21 -21.89
C ASN A 1024 -17.97 11.50 -23.25
N ILE A 1025 -17.15 10.49 -23.52
CA ILE A 1025 -17.31 9.64 -24.71
C ILE A 1025 -18.16 8.39 -24.41
N GLU A 1026 -18.94 7.97 -25.40
CA GLU A 1026 -19.85 6.82 -25.30
C GLU A 1026 -19.13 5.49 -25.03
N GLU A 1027 -17.85 5.38 -25.41
CA GLU A 1027 -17.02 4.20 -25.13
C GLU A 1027 -16.99 3.87 -23.62
N TYR A 1028 -16.92 4.90 -22.77
CA TYR A 1028 -16.80 4.74 -21.30
C TYR A 1028 -18.09 5.00 -20.54
N PHE A 1029 -19.01 5.80 -21.09
CA PHE A 1029 -20.25 6.19 -20.41
C PHE A 1029 -21.44 6.12 -21.35
N ASP A 1030 -22.41 5.27 -21.03
CA ASP A 1030 -23.68 5.24 -21.74
C ASP A 1030 -24.46 6.55 -21.52
N GLN A 1031 -25.00 7.11 -22.61
CA GLN A 1031 -25.67 8.41 -22.69
C GLN A 1031 -24.87 9.52 -21.97
N PRO A 1032 -23.64 9.82 -22.41
CA PRO A 1032 -22.70 10.68 -21.66
C PRO A 1032 -23.18 12.13 -21.56
N HIS A 1033 -24.05 12.58 -22.47
CA HIS A 1033 -24.62 13.92 -22.47
C HIS A 1033 -25.86 14.07 -21.56
N LYS A 1034 -26.42 12.97 -21.05
CA LYS A 1034 -27.54 13.04 -20.10
C LYS A 1034 -27.04 13.00 -18.66
N PHE A 1035 -27.69 13.80 -17.82
CA PHE A 1035 -27.41 13.82 -16.38
C PHE A 1035 -28.04 12.60 -15.69
N VAL A 1036 -27.23 11.55 -15.46
CA VAL A 1036 -27.69 10.28 -14.85
C VAL A 1036 -26.89 9.99 -13.57
N PRO A 1037 -27.24 10.61 -12.43
CA PRO A 1037 -26.62 10.32 -11.13
C PRO A 1037 -26.67 8.84 -10.76
N GLU A 1038 -27.72 8.13 -11.17
CA GLU A 1038 -27.96 6.73 -10.86
C GLU A 1038 -26.78 5.80 -11.20
N ARG A 1039 -25.94 6.17 -12.18
CA ARG A 1039 -24.74 5.41 -12.55
C ARG A 1039 -23.69 5.30 -11.43
N TRP A 1040 -23.80 6.13 -10.40
CA TRP A 1040 -22.89 6.15 -9.25
C TRP A 1040 -23.44 5.44 -8.01
N LEU A 1041 -24.67 4.94 -8.06
CA LEU A 1041 -25.34 4.26 -6.95
C LEU A 1041 -25.03 2.75 -6.95
N LYS A 1042 -25.19 2.12 -5.78
CA LYS A 1042 -25.06 0.67 -5.61
C LYS A 1042 -26.39 -0.04 -5.91
N THR A 1043 -26.29 -1.29 -6.34
CA THR A 1043 -27.31 -2.09 -7.05
C THR A 1043 -28.61 -2.40 -6.27
N GLU A 1044 -28.76 -2.00 -5.02
CA GLU A 1044 -29.92 -2.39 -4.19
C GLU A 1044 -31.00 -1.29 -4.00
N MET A 1045 -30.80 -0.08 -4.52
CA MET A 1045 -31.87 0.93 -4.49
C MET A 1045 -32.86 0.64 -5.64
N ALA A 1046 -34.03 0.10 -5.26
CA ALA A 1046 -35.10 -0.31 -6.15
C ALA A 1046 -35.48 0.81 -7.15
N GLY A 1047 -35.37 0.52 -8.45
CA GLY A 1047 -35.87 1.37 -9.54
C GLY A 1047 -34.84 1.91 -10.53
N CYS A 1048 -33.57 1.51 -10.49
CA CYS A 1048 -32.57 1.93 -11.47
C CYS A 1048 -32.39 0.93 -12.63
N PRO A 1049 -32.90 1.22 -13.84
CA PRO A 1049 -32.44 0.55 -15.06
C PRO A 1049 -31.05 1.10 -15.43
N ILE A 1050 -30.25 0.30 -16.12
CA ILE A 1050 -28.87 0.55 -16.59
C ILE A 1050 -27.80 -0.05 -15.66
N GLN A 1051 -27.61 -1.36 -15.85
CA GLN A 1051 -26.42 -2.08 -15.45
C GLN A 1051 -25.75 -2.64 -16.71
N HIS A 1052 -25.03 -1.81 -17.48
CA HIS A 1052 -24.22 -2.29 -18.59
C HIS A 1052 -22.87 -1.54 -18.59
N LYS A 1053 -21.76 -2.29 -18.37
CA LYS A 1053 -20.35 -1.87 -18.26
C LYS A 1053 -19.90 -1.20 -16.95
N LYS A 1054 -18.87 -1.81 -16.35
CA LYS A 1054 -18.07 -1.21 -15.26
C LYS A 1054 -17.34 0.01 -15.80
N ILE A 1055 -17.67 1.21 -15.29
CA ILE A 1055 -17.00 2.48 -15.66
C ILE A 1055 -15.49 2.33 -15.42
N HIS A 1056 -14.68 2.74 -16.40
CA HIS A 1056 -13.22 2.65 -16.28
C HIS A 1056 -12.72 3.58 -15.16
N PRO A 1057 -11.95 3.11 -14.16
CA PRO A 1057 -11.67 3.89 -12.95
C PRO A 1057 -10.72 5.08 -13.13
N PHE A 1058 -10.08 5.22 -14.30
CA PHE A 1058 -9.10 6.28 -14.58
C PHE A 1058 -9.58 7.33 -15.60
N VAL A 1059 -10.79 7.18 -16.16
CA VAL A 1059 -11.30 8.18 -17.13
C VAL A 1059 -11.90 9.40 -16.43
N THR A 1060 -12.31 9.28 -15.17
CA THR A 1060 -12.80 10.40 -14.35
C THR A 1060 -12.03 10.49 -13.03
N LEU A 1061 -11.21 11.54 -12.89
CA LEU A 1061 -10.35 11.77 -11.73
C LEU A 1061 -10.42 13.25 -11.29
N PRO A 1062 -11.58 13.74 -10.84
CA PRO A 1062 -11.79 15.17 -10.54
C PRO A 1062 -10.87 15.69 -9.42
N PHE A 1063 -10.41 14.81 -8.53
CA PHE A 1063 -9.45 15.14 -7.47
C PHE A 1063 -8.03 14.60 -7.75
N GLY A 1064 -7.76 14.14 -8.97
CA GLY A 1064 -6.51 13.49 -9.34
C GLY A 1064 -6.30 12.11 -8.70
N TYR A 1065 -5.12 11.54 -8.93
CA TYR A 1065 -4.73 10.21 -8.48
C TYR A 1065 -3.30 10.19 -7.91
N GLY A 1066 -2.99 9.18 -7.10
CA GLY A 1066 -1.65 8.93 -6.56
C GLY A 1066 -1.16 9.97 -5.55
N ARG A 1067 0.16 10.13 -5.42
CA ARG A 1067 0.78 11.10 -4.49
C ARG A 1067 0.45 12.56 -4.82
N ARG A 1068 0.02 12.83 -6.05
CA ARG A 1068 -0.43 14.15 -6.52
C ARG A 1068 -1.95 14.34 -6.42
N ALA A 1069 -2.69 13.44 -5.75
CA ALA A 1069 -4.10 13.63 -5.47
C ALA A 1069 -4.34 14.88 -4.61
N CYS A 1070 -5.48 15.53 -4.82
CA CYS A 1070 -5.87 16.78 -4.17
C CYS A 1070 -5.80 16.65 -2.64
N LEU A 1071 -5.09 17.58 -1.99
CA LEU A 1071 -4.97 17.62 -0.53
C LEU A 1071 -6.30 18.00 0.14
N GLY A 1072 -7.07 18.88 -0.50
CA GLY A 1072 -8.32 19.43 0.01
C GLY A 1072 -9.57 18.60 -0.30
N ARG A 1073 -9.44 17.42 -0.94
CA ARG A 1073 -10.58 16.64 -1.45
C ARG A 1073 -11.73 16.48 -0.44
N ARG A 1074 -11.41 16.08 0.80
CA ARG A 1074 -12.43 15.82 1.82
C ARG A 1074 -13.17 17.09 2.27
N PHE A 1075 -12.47 18.23 2.27
CA PHE A 1075 -13.06 19.53 2.63
C PHE A 1075 -13.95 20.02 1.50
N ALA A 1076 -13.48 19.97 0.25
CA ALA A 1076 -14.28 20.35 -0.92
C ALA A 1076 -15.55 19.48 -1.07
N GLU A 1077 -15.43 18.15 -0.94
CA GLU A 1077 -16.59 17.25 -0.97
C GLU A 1077 -17.60 17.58 0.17
N MET A 1078 -17.10 17.94 1.35
CA MET A 1078 -17.93 18.31 2.51
C MET A 1078 -18.63 19.67 2.33
N GLU A 1079 -17.91 20.69 1.88
CA GLU A 1079 -18.43 22.02 1.57
C GLU A 1079 -19.60 21.93 0.57
N LEU A 1080 -19.40 21.21 -0.53
CA LEU A 1080 -20.44 20.97 -1.53
C LEU A 1080 -21.64 20.24 -0.95
N GLN A 1081 -21.42 19.14 -0.22
CA GLN A 1081 -22.49 18.34 0.37
C GLN A 1081 -23.34 19.16 1.35
N ILE A 1082 -22.71 19.92 2.25
CA ILE A 1082 -23.41 20.70 3.28
C ILE A 1082 -24.26 21.79 2.63
N LEU A 1083 -23.68 22.58 1.72
CA LEU A 1083 -24.40 23.71 1.14
C LEU A 1083 -25.51 23.24 0.19
N LEU A 1084 -25.23 22.27 -0.71
CA LEU A 1084 -26.26 21.76 -1.63
C LEU A 1084 -27.41 21.10 -0.87
N ALA A 1085 -27.13 20.35 0.18
CA ALA A 1085 -28.17 19.75 1.01
C ALA A 1085 -29.07 20.82 1.65
N LYS A 1086 -28.49 21.90 2.19
CA LYS A 1086 -29.27 23.01 2.76
C LYS A 1086 -30.13 23.72 1.70
N ILE A 1087 -29.55 24.02 0.53
CA ILE A 1087 -30.27 24.67 -0.57
C ILE A 1087 -31.44 23.80 -1.03
N PHE A 1088 -31.20 22.53 -1.38
CA PHE A 1088 -32.23 21.66 -1.94
C PHE A 1088 -33.23 21.13 -0.92
N ARG A 1089 -32.88 21.13 0.38
CA ARG A 1089 -33.86 20.84 1.45
C ARG A 1089 -34.88 21.97 1.61
N LYS A 1090 -34.48 23.22 1.40
CA LYS A 1090 -35.31 24.42 1.60
C LYS A 1090 -35.99 24.92 0.32
N TYR A 1091 -35.33 24.77 -0.83
CA TYR A 1091 -35.76 25.36 -2.10
C TYR A 1091 -35.91 24.36 -3.22
N LYS A 1092 -36.91 24.62 -4.06
CA LYS A 1092 -36.94 24.21 -5.46
C LYS A 1092 -36.16 25.26 -6.25
N VAL A 1093 -35.15 24.81 -6.98
CA VAL A 1093 -34.24 25.67 -7.75
C VAL A 1093 -34.51 25.48 -9.23
N GLU A 1094 -34.69 26.58 -9.96
CA GLU A 1094 -34.96 26.58 -11.41
C GLU A 1094 -34.01 27.55 -12.11
N TYR A 1095 -33.66 27.26 -13.37
CA TYR A 1095 -32.87 28.16 -14.22
C TYR A 1095 -33.57 28.32 -15.56
N ASN A 1096 -33.97 29.56 -15.87
CA ASN A 1096 -34.91 29.86 -16.96
C ASN A 1096 -34.24 30.46 -18.22
N TYR A 1097 -32.92 30.52 -18.25
CA TYR A 1097 -32.16 31.27 -19.26
C TYR A 1097 -31.44 30.37 -20.28
N GLY A 1098 -31.90 29.13 -20.45
CA GLY A 1098 -31.38 28.19 -21.44
C GLY A 1098 -30.17 27.38 -20.97
N SER A 1099 -29.33 26.98 -21.92
CA SER A 1099 -28.15 26.15 -21.63
C SER A 1099 -26.94 26.99 -21.24
N LEU A 1100 -26.25 26.63 -20.15
CA LEU A 1100 -24.98 27.28 -19.79
C LEU A 1100 -23.88 26.85 -20.77
N THR A 1101 -23.14 27.84 -21.26
CA THR A 1101 -21.87 27.64 -21.94
C THR A 1101 -20.73 27.87 -20.95
N TYR A 1102 -19.58 27.31 -21.28
CA TYR A 1102 -18.41 27.34 -20.40
C TYR A 1102 -17.21 27.91 -21.15
N GLU A 1103 -16.33 28.55 -20.41
CA GLU A 1103 -15.04 29.03 -20.92
C GLU A 1103 -13.91 28.64 -19.97
N ILE A 1104 -12.68 28.64 -20.49
CA ILE A 1104 -11.50 28.25 -19.72
C ILE A 1104 -10.79 29.48 -19.19
N THR A 1105 -10.90 29.66 -17.88
CA THR A 1105 -10.16 30.66 -17.11
C THR A 1105 -9.51 29.99 -15.91
N PRO A 1106 -8.24 29.56 -16.01
CA PRO A 1106 -7.69 28.22 -15.67
C PRO A 1106 -8.60 27.02 -15.35
N THR A 1107 -9.81 27.26 -14.86
CA THR A 1107 -10.87 26.29 -14.57
C THR A 1107 -11.95 26.39 -15.64
N TYR A 1108 -12.87 25.43 -15.68
CA TYR A 1108 -13.99 25.39 -16.62
C TYR A 1108 -15.21 26.12 -16.04
N VAL A 1109 -15.36 27.40 -16.35
CA VAL A 1109 -16.29 28.33 -15.67
C VAL A 1109 -17.54 28.59 -16.52
N PRO A 1110 -18.75 28.62 -15.93
CA PRO A 1110 -19.95 29.07 -16.63
C PRO A 1110 -19.85 30.54 -17.08
N LYS A 1111 -20.25 30.83 -18.32
CA LYS A 1111 -20.15 32.17 -18.90
C LYS A 1111 -21.36 33.05 -18.58
N GLU A 1112 -22.55 32.47 -18.56
CA GLU A 1112 -23.79 33.20 -18.35
C GLU A 1112 -24.06 33.49 -16.87
N PRO A 1113 -24.83 34.55 -16.56
CA PRO A 1113 -25.30 34.84 -15.20
C PRO A 1113 -26.06 33.67 -14.57
N LEU A 1114 -25.74 33.37 -13.31
CA LEU A 1114 -26.32 32.28 -12.52
C LEU A 1114 -27.61 32.71 -11.79
N LYS A 1115 -28.56 33.28 -12.54
CA LYS A 1115 -29.87 33.76 -12.05
C LYS A 1115 -30.82 32.61 -11.74
N PHE A 1116 -30.53 31.85 -10.69
CA PHE A 1116 -31.42 30.78 -10.26
C PHE A 1116 -32.65 31.34 -9.57
N LYS A 1117 -33.82 30.86 -9.95
CA LYS A 1117 -35.08 31.12 -9.26
C LYS A 1117 -35.22 30.18 -8.06
N LEU A 1118 -35.50 30.74 -6.88
CA LEU A 1118 -35.68 29.98 -5.65
C LEU A 1118 -37.15 30.01 -5.21
N THR A 1119 -37.77 28.84 -5.14
CA THR A 1119 -39.14 28.66 -4.62
C THR A 1119 -39.09 27.82 -3.35
N LEU A 1120 -39.67 28.30 -2.25
CA LEU A 1120 -39.69 27.57 -0.98
C LEU A 1120 -40.45 26.23 -1.11
N ARG A 1121 -39.93 25.16 -0.51
CA ARG A 1121 -40.53 23.81 -0.50
C ARG A 1121 -41.28 23.48 0.78
#